data_AF-A0A4T0WWJ3-F1
#
_entry.id   AF-A0A4T0WWJ3-F1
#
_cell.length_a   1.000
_cell.length_b   1.000
_cell.length_c   1.000
_cell.angle_alpha   90.00
_cell.angle_beta   90.00
_cell.angle_gamma   90.00
#
_symmetry.space_group_name_H-M   'P 1'
#
loop_
_entity.id
_entity.type
_entity.pdbx_description
1 polymer ?
#
loop_
_entity_poly.entity_id
_entity_poly.type
_entity_poly.pdbx_seq_one_letter_code
_entity_poly.pdbx_strand_id
1 'polypeptide(L)'
;MDQEKQKNAIPIWLDCDPGQDDTVAIILASYSLDFNLIGISTVHGNVSLENTTSNALRVLTAIGKTEIPVYPGEAKPLNNYRNVFAEDVHGKTGLNGSDLLPAPRISAKNHNDFFPQLAAVIEKYAGEICIVATGPLTNMALFFSEYPQLISKVRWLSIMGGGIKVSNITDNAEFNFYCDPFAAKVIFENSSWLGKIILSPLDVTQTVFISEAIQKRILASSDTESASSFRLMMYELIDSTNKRMLAKHLSNYKGPVIHDPVALVALLSFENRTNQVFVSYNRQVFEVGVEPGNYGSCMDARDDPNGVYVLKAIDTDTFWDYLTSVYEVCDKHAFMNTLTKDQLREEFHNINTRARFRIASRTFSTTPIRNVGQNLIEKIVQKYAVGLPEGKVVHSGDYVSIRPAHVMSHDNSWPVALKFKGLGASKVKDNRQIVNTLDHDVQNKSEKNLEKYENIKNFAKEQGIDFYPAGRGIGHQIMIEEGYAFPGNLTVASDSHSNTYGGIGALGTAVVRTDAAAIWATGQTWWQVPPVANVVLEGELPEGTTGKDIIIALCGLFNNDEVLNHAIEFTGDAIKNLSVDYRLTIANMTTEWGALSGVFPIDNTVINWYTNRLLRVGPNHPRINNKTLENLKNNRVVADKDAYYAKTLKIDLSTLSPYVAGPNSVKVGTSIDKLSAQELKVNKAYLVSCTNSRLSDIKAAANVVKGNKIAPGVEFYIAAASSEVQADAEADGAWKTLIEAGCIPLPAGCGPCIGLGAGLLKEGEIGISATNRNFKGRMGSKDALAFLASPEIVAASAVLGKIAAPEEVSGQPCKEATEVKKVVTINEKPAGESDEVSSGAKTLEGFPEFIEGEIVFCDADNVNTDGIYPGKYTYQDDVSREKMAEVCMENYDAEFGKKTKTGDIIVSGFNFGTGSSREQAATAILARDIKLVAAGSFSNIFGRNSINNALLTLELPELISKLRERFQSEPEELTRRTKWTLRWDVPTSIVTVKDENGNVVITNKVGELGTNLQEIIIEGGLEGWVRAQIKKENK
;
A
#
# COMPACT_ATOMS: atom_id res chain seq x y z
N MET A 1 -46.12 8.03 7.34
CA MET A 1 -46.65 7.42 6.10
C MET A 1 -47.21 6.06 6.50
N ASP A 2 -48.43 5.72 6.12
CA ASP A 2 -49.13 4.50 6.59
C ASP A 2 -48.32 3.22 6.33
N GLN A 3 -48.06 2.45 7.39
CA GLN A 3 -47.36 1.15 7.33
C GLN A 3 -48.06 0.12 6.42
N GLU A 4 -49.36 0.30 6.12
CA GLU A 4 -50.09 -0.54 5.16
C GLU A 4 -49.74 -0.24 3.70
N LYS A 5 -49.42 1.01 3.34
CA LYS A 5 -49.12 1.37 1.93
C LYS A 5 -47.74 0.89 1.47
N GLN A 6 -46.78 0.77 2.39
CA GLN A 6 -45.42 0.31 2.08
C GLN A 6 -45.35 -1.20 1.80
N LYS A 7 -46.34 -2.00 2.25
CA LYS A 7 -46.42 -3.45 2.02
C LYS A 7 -46.70 -3.84 0.56
N ASN A 8 -47.30 -2.96 -0.23
CA ASN A 8 -47.65 -3.22 -1.63
C ASN A 8 -46.72 -2.51 -2.62
N ALA A 9 -45.63 -1.89 -2.18
CA ALA A 9 -44.69 -1.23 -3.08
C ALA A 9 -43.70 -2.25 -3.67
N ILE A 10 -43.31 -2.06 -4.93
CA ILE A 10 -42.37 -2.95 -5.64
C ILE A 10 -40.98 -2.76 -5.00
N PRO A 11 -40.38 -3.81 -4.39
CA PRO A 11 -39.03 -3.72 -3.85
C PRO A 11 -38.04 -3.56 -5.01
N ILE A 12 -37.24 -2.49 -4.98
CA ILE A 12 -36.25 -2.20 -6.01
C ILE A 12 -34.85 -2.02 -5.45
N TRP A 13 -33.87 -2.52 -6.20
CA TRP A 13 -32.47 -2.15 -6.10
C TRP A 13 -32.07 -1.37 -7.36
N LEU A 14 -31.48 -0.19 -7.20
CA LEU A 14 -31.08 0.66 -8.32
C LEU A 14 -29.57 0.59 -8.51
N ASP A 15 -29.12 0.13 -9.67
CA ASP A 15 -27.73 0.11 -10.10
C ASP A 15 -27.52 1.19 -11.16
N CYS A 16 -26.80 2.26 -10.84
CA CYS A 16 -26.81 3.49 -11.64
C CYS A 16 -25.44 4.15 -11.73
N ASP A 17 -25.28 5.08 -12.67
CA ASP A 17 -24.06 5.86 -12.88
C ASP A 17 -24.34 7.38 -12.80
N PRO A 18 -24.75 7.91 -11.63
CA PRO A 18 -25.55 9.13 -11.58
C PRO A 18 -25.07 10.35 -12.37
N GLY A 19 -25.76 10.56 -13.49
CA GLY A 19 -25.91 11.80 -14.22
C GLY A 19 -27.25 12.49 -13.93
N GLN A 20 -27.70 13.32 -14.87
CA GLN A 20 -28.85 14.18 -14.66
C GLN A 20 -30.20 13.46 -14.73
N ASP A 21 -30.33 12.48 -15.61
CA ASP A 21 -31.51 11.63 -15.76
C ASP A 21 -31.54 10.49 -14.73
N ASP A 22 -30.40 9.95 -14.31
CA ASP A 22 -30.32 9.10 -13.11
C ASP A 22 -30.83 9.83 -11.85
N THR A 23 -30.59 11.15 -11.74
CA THR A 23 -31.15 11.95 -10.64
C THR A 23 -32.67 11.88 -10.64
N VAL A 24 -33.30 11.90 -11.82
CA VAL A 24 -34.75 11.72 -11.98
C VAL A 24 -35.17 10.31 -11.57
N ALA A 25 -34.40 9.29 -11.94
CA ALA A 25 -34.66 7.90 -11.56
C ALA A 25 -34.56 7.69 -10.04
N ILE A 26 -33.54 8.23 -9.37
CA ILE A 26 -33.36 8.19 -7.91
C ILE A 26 -34.55 8.87 -7.21
N ILE A 27 -34.99 10.04 -7.69
CA ILE A 27 -36.13 10.77 -7.12
C ILE A 27 -37.42 9.94 -7.25
N LEU A 28 -37.69 9.43 -8.45
CA LEU A 28 -38.85 8.56 -8.70
C LEU A 28 -38.86 7.33 -7.80
N ALA A 29 -37.72 6.64 -7.72
CA ALA A 29 -37.54 5.45 -6.90
C ALA A 29 -37.75 5.73 -5.40
N SER A 30 -37.40 6.93 -4.93
CA SER A 30 -37.42 7.29 -3.51
C SER A 30 -38.76 7.87 -3.02
N TYR A 31 -39.53 8.51 -3.91
CA TYR A 31 -40.75 9.26 -3.57
C TYR A 31 -42.03 8.73 -4.18
N SER A 32 -41.96 7.88 -5.20
CA SER A 32 -43.16 7.19 -5.67
C SER A 32 -43.71 6.27 -4.57
N LEU A 33 -45.03 6.17 -4.49
CA LEU A 33 -45.72 5.20 -3.64
C LEU A 33 -45.73 3.79 -4.25
N ASP A 34 -45.36 3.65 -5.52
CA ASP A 34 -45.32 2.37 -6.22
C ASP A 34 -44.01 1.61 -5.98
N PHE A 35 -42.94 2.29 -5.55
CA PHE A 35 -41.61 1.72 -5.37
C PHE A 35 -41.14 1.77 -3.90
N ASN A 36 -40.37 0.76 -3.53
CA ASN A 36 -39.65 0.70 -2.26
C ASN A 36 -38.15 0.54 -2.58
N LEU A 37 -37.43 1.66 -2.63
CA LEU A 37 -36.00 1.68 -2.90
C LEU A 37 -35.21 1.15 -1.69
N ILE A 38 -34.66 -0.06 -1.82
CA ILE A 38 -33.97 -0.77 -0.74
C ILE A 38 -32.51 -0.34 -0.63
N GLY A 39 -31.87 -0.06 -1.76
CA GLY A 39 -30.47 0.32 -1.85
C GLY A 39 -30.10 0.77 -3.24
N ILE A 40 -28.99 1.51 -3.32
CA ILE A 40 -28.39 1.96 -4.57
C ILE A 40 -26.98 1.37 -4.66
N SER A 41 -26.63 0.80 -5.81
CA SER A 41 -25.24 0.61 -6.20
C SER A 41 -24.86 1.61 -7.29
N THR A 42 -23.62 2.10 -7.23
CA THR A 42 -23.08 2.99 -8.26
C THR A 42 -22.05 2.27 -9.12
N VAL A 43 -21.95 2.64 -10.39
CA VAL A 43 -20.99 2.10 -11.35
C VAL A 43 -20.31 3.24 -12.12
N HIS A 44 -19.17 2.97 -12.76
CA HIS A 44 -18.60 3.84 -13.78
C HIS A 44 -19.57 3.96 -14.98
N GLY A 45 -19.58 5.09 -15.69
CA GLY A 45 -20.46 5.28 -16.85
C GLY A 45 -20.47 6.73 -17.32
N ASN A 46 -21.50 7.50 -16.96
CA ASN A 46 -21.59 8.93 -17.28
C ASN A 46 -20.35 9.72 -16.83
N VAL A 47 -19.82 9.39 -15.65
CA VAL A 47 -18.58 9.91 -15.07
C VAL A 47 -17.86 8.81 -14.25
N SER A 48 -16.71 9.13 -13.65
CA SER A 48 -15.98 8.19 -12.78
C SER A 48 -16.82 7.71 -11.60
N LEU A 49 -16.54 6.50 -11.09
CA LEU A 49 -17.23 5.92 -9.93
C LEU A 49 -17.27 6.85 -8.70
N GLU A 50 -16.19 7.60 -8.46
CA GLU A 50 -16.14 8.57 -7.36
C GLU A 50 -17.21 9.65 -7.54
N ASN A 51 -17.35 10.19 -8.76
CA ASN A 51 -18.34 11.20 -9.07
C ASN A 51 -19.76 10.62 -9.06
N THR A 52 -19.99 9.43 -9.64
CA THR A 52 -21.31 8.78 -9.64
C THR A 52 -21.78 8.47 -8.21
N THR A 53 -20.88 7.97 -7.35
CA THR A 53 -21.13 7.74 -5.91
C THR A 53 -21.42 9.04 -5.17
N SER A 54 -20.61 10.08 -5.39
CA SER A 54 -20.82 11.40 -4.79
C SER A 54 -22.16 12.01 -5.19
N ASN A 55 -22.52 11.89 -6.47
CA ASN A 55 -23.78 12.38 -7.02
C ASN A 55 -24.98 11.67 -6.38
N ALA A 56 -24.96 10.33 -6.26
CA ALA A 56 -25.99 9.57 -5.54
C ALA A 56 -26.21 10.09 -4.12
N LEU A 57 -25.12 10.24 -3.34
CA LEU A 57 -25.18 10.71 -1.95
C LEU A 57 -25.73 12.14 -1.85
N ARG A 58 -25.35 13.02 -2.78
CA ARG A 58 -25.80 14.42 -2.82
C ARG A 58 -27.26 14.54 -3.22
N VAL A 59 -27.71 13.75 -4.18
CA VAL A 59 -29.13 13.68 -4.58
C VAL A 59 -29.98 13.16 -3.42
N LEU A 60 -29.61 12.04 -2.78
CA LEU A 60 -30.32 11.53 -1.60
C LEU A 60 -30.34 12.54 -0.46
N THR A 61 -29.24 13.26 -0.25
CA THR A 61 -29.20 14.36 0.73
C THR A 61 -30.15 15.48 0.34
N ALA A 62 -30.13 15.94 -0.90
CA ALA A 62 -30.99 17.02 -1.40
C ALA A 62 -32.47 16.73 -1.16
N ILE A 63 -32.87 15.49 -1.43
CA ILE A 63 -34.27 15.06 -1.28
C ILE A 63 -34.58 14.52 0.11
N GLY A 64 -33.63 14.50 1.06
CA GLY A 64 -33.88 14.06 2.44
C GLY A 64 -34.12 12.56 2.62
N LYS A 65 -33.51 11.72 1.77
CA LYS A 65 -33.63 10.25 1.75
C LYS A 65 -32.34 9.56 2.18
N THR A 66 -31.75 10.05 3.26
CA THR A 66 -30.44 9.62 3.78
C THR A 66 -30.44 8.22 4.40
N GLU A 67 -31.61 7.62 4.62
CA GLU A 67 -31.76 6.25 5.12
C GLU A 67 -31.41 5.18 4.08
N ILE A 68 -31.39 5.54 2.78
CA ILE A 68 -31.15 4.61 1.68
C ILE A 68 -29.64 4.38 1.56
N PRO A 69 -29.15 3.12 1.68
CA PRO A 69 -27.73 2.84 1.60
C PRO A 69 -27.23 2.92 0.15
N VAL A 70 -26.05 3.52 -0.03
CA VAL A 70 -25.34 3.63 -1.32
C VAL A 70 -24.07 2.80 -1.26
N TYR A 71 -23.90 1.87 -2.20
CA TYR A 71 -22.74 0.99 -2.32
C TYR A 71 -21.93 1.35 -3.57
N PRO A 72 -20.65 1.74 -3.44
CA PRO A 72 -19.80 1.94 -4.61
C PRO A 72 -19.49 0.58 -5.24
N GLY A 73 -19.86 0.40 -6.50
CA GLY A 73 -19.56 -0.80 -7.28
C GLY A 73 -18.25 -0.66 -8.06
N GLU A 74 -18.26 -1.01 -9.33
CA GLU A 74 -17.05 -1.12 -10.15
C GLU A 74 -16.63 0.19 -10.81
N ALA A 75 -15.32 0.45 -10.80
CA ALA A 75 -14.71 1.67 -11.33
C ALA A 75 -14.28 1.57 -12.80
N LYS A 76 -14.28 0.36 -13.37
CA LYS A 76 -13.79 0.06 -14.72
C LYS A 76 -14.70 -1.00 -15.36
N PRO A 77 -14.86 -1.00 -16.70
CA PRO A 77 -15.62 -2.04 -17.38
C PRO A 77 -14.94 -3.40 -17.30
N LEU A 78 -15.71 -4.46 -17.54
CA LEU A 78 -15.24 -5.83 -17.60
C LEU A 78 -14.07 -5.95 -18.60
N ASN A 79 -13.11 -6.82 -18.27
CA ASN A 79 -11.87 -7.02 -19.03
C ASN A 79 -11.02 -5.75 -19.24
N ASN A 80 -11.23 -4.70 -18.43
CA ASN A 80 -10.60 -3.39 -18.57
C ASN A 80 -10.74 -2.82 -20.00
N TYR A 81 -11.89 -3.07 -20.66
CA TYR A 81 -12.12 -2.73 -22.07
C TYR A 81 -11.70 -1.30 -22.43
N ARG A 82 -12.48 -0.30 -22.01
CA ARG A 82 -12.20 1.12 -22.23
C ARG A 82 -13.04 1.99 -21.30
N ASN A 83 -12.39 2.90 -20.58
CA ASN A 83 -13.12 3.94 -19.85
C ASN A 83 -13.65 5.01 -20.81
N VAL A 84 -14.97 5.16 -20.86
CA VAL A 84 -15.69 6.14 -21.67
C VAL A 84 -16.65 6.89 -20.73
N PHE A 85 -16.69 8.22 -20.86
CA PHE A 85 -17.55 9.09 -20.02
C PHE A 85 -18.38 10.03 -20.90
N ALA A 86 -19.59 10.37 -20.47
CA ALA A 86 -20.54 11.23 -21.19
C ALA A 86 -20.44 12.70 -20.76
N GLU A 87 -19.22 13.24 -20.68
CA GLU A 87 -18.97 14.62 -20.22
C GLU A 87 -19.62 15.68 -21.12
N ASP A 88 -19.82 15.37 -22.40
CA ASP A 88 -20.44 16.25 -23.39
C ASP A 88 -21.96 16.37 -23.22
N VAL A 89 -22.58 15.44 -22.48
CA VAL A 89 -24.01 15.46 -22.12
C VAL A 89 -24.17 15.96 -20.68
N HIS A 90 -23.49 15.33 -19.72
CA HIS A 90 -23.71 15.55 -18.29
C HIS A 90 -22.72 16.53 -17.63
N GLY A 91 -21.63 16.86 -18.34
CA GLY A 91 -20.49 17.61 -17.82
C GLY A 91 -19.54 16.74 -16.99
N LYS A 92 -18.35 17.29 -16.70
CA LYS A 92 -17.25 16.59 -16.00
C LYS A 92 -17.60 15.96 -14.65
N THR A 93 -18.63 16.47 -13.98
CA THR A 93 -19.08 16.00 -12.66
C THR A 93 -20.33 15.15 -12.73
N GLY A 94 -20.96 15.00 -13.91
CA GLY A 94 -22.25 14.29 -14.07
C GLY A 94 -23.47 15.17 -13.75
N LEU A 95 -23.34 16.11 -12.81
CA LEU A 95 -24.41 17.03 -12.40
C LEU A 95 -24.04 18.50 -12.64
N ASN A 96 -23.31 18.79 -13.72
CA ASN A 96 -23.01 20.18 -14.07
C ASN A 96 -24.28 20.91 -14.50
N GLY A 97 -24.55 22.06 -13.89
CA GLY A 97 -25.67 22.92 -14.27
C GLY A 97 -26.32 23.67 -13.11
N SER A 98 -26.28 23.10 -11.91
CA SER A 98 -26.83 23.71 -10.71
C SER A 98 -25.78 23.84 -9.61
N ASP A 99 -25.82 24.96 -8.89
CA ASP A 99 -25.02 25.22 -7.69
C ASP A 99 -25.81 25.01 -6.39
N LEU A 100 -26.98 24.37 -6.50
CA LEU A 100 -27.90 24.15 -5.38
C LEU A 100 -27.79 22.75 -4.75
N LEU A 101 -26.99 21.85 -5.34
CA LEU A 101 -26.77 20.50 -4.82
C LEU A 101 -25.97 20.56 -3.49
N PRO A 102 -26.54 20.16 -2.36
CA PRO A 102 -25.91 20.26 -1.05
C PRO A 102 -24.72 19.32 -0.88
N ALA A 103 -23.97 19.51 0.21
CA ALA A 103 -22.93 18.57 0.61
C ALA A 103 -23.55 17.25 1.08
N PRO A 104 -22.95 16.09 0.78
CA PRO A 104 -23.49 14.82 1.24
C PRO A 104 -23.53 14.77 2.78
N ARG A 105 -24.66 14.35 3.35
CA ARG A 105 -24.84 14.14 4.80
C ARG A 105 -24.72 12.67 5.20
N ILE A 106 -24.56 11.81 4.22
CA ILE A 106 -24.34 10.37 4.37
C ILE A 106 -23.05 9.98 3.66
N SER A 107 -22.42 8.92 4.16
CA SER A 107 -21.26 8.30 3.53
C SER A 107 -21.71 7.04 2.79
N ALA A 108 -21.06 6.76 1.67
CA ALA A 108 -21.20 5.47 1.00
C ALA A 108 -20.79 4.33 1.93
N LYS A 109 -21.38 3.16 1.71
CA LYS A 109 -20.99 1.90 2.35
C LYS A 109 -19.66 1.40 1.75
N ASN A 110 -19.06 0.39 2.37
CA ASN A 110 -17.84 -0.19 1.84
C ASN A 110 -18.14 -0.91 0.52
N HIS A 111 -17.26 -0.77 -0.48
CA HIS A 111 -17.35 -1.49 -1.75
C HIS A 111 -17.50 -3.00 -1.55
N ASN A 112 -16.72 -3.58 -0.63
CA ASN A 112 -16.73 -5.02 -0.35
C ASN A 112 -18.05 -5.53 0.27
N ASP A 113 -18.88 -4.62 0.80
CA ASP A 113 -20.19 -4.98 1.35
C ASP A 113 -21.29 -5.04 0.27
N PHE A 114 -21.02 -4.55 -0.95
CA PHE A 114 -22.02 -4.48 -2.02
C PHE A 114 -22.59 -5.85 -2.36
N PHE A 115 -21.77 -6.80 -2.77
CA PHE A 115 -22.24 -8.12 -3.20
C PHE A 115 -22.90 -8.90 -2.06
N PRO A 116 -22.31 -9.04 -0.86
CA PRO A 116 -22.99 -9.69 0.26
C PRO A 116 -24.33 -9.04 0.59
N GLN A 117 -24.43 -7.71 0.54
CA GLN A 117 -25.68 -7.02 0.82
C GLN A 117 -26.72 -7.24 -0.27
N LEU A 118 -26.36 -7.11 -1.55
CA LEU A 118 -27.29 -7.36 -2.65
C LEU A 118 -27.78 -8.81 -2.64
N ALA A 119 -26.90 -9.78 -2.37
CA ALA A 119 -27.27 -11.17 -2.18
C ALA A 119 -28.29 -11.34 -1.04
N ALA A 120 -28.04 -10.74 0.12
CA ALA A 120 -28.96 -10.79 1.25
C ALA A 120 -30.31 -10.11 0.96
N VAL A 121 -30.33 -9.02 0.19
CA VAL A 121 -31.57 -8.36 -0.25
C VAL A 121 -32.35 -9.23 -1.22
N ILE A 122 -31.69 -9.84 -2.20
CA ILE A 122 -32.33 -10.75 -3.15
C ILE A 122 -32.93 -11.96 -2.43
N GLU A 123 -32.22 -12.52 -1.46
CA GLU A 123 -32.74 -13.59 -0.61
C GLU A 123 -33.97 -13.16 0.19
N LYS A 124 -33.91 -11.96 0.79
CA LYS A 124 -35.01 -11.42 1.61
C LYS A 124 -36.29 -11.17 0.80
N TYR A 125 -36.16 -10.73 -0.44
CA TYR A 125 -37.27 -10.39 -1.34
C TYR A 125 -37.34 -11.36 -2.53
N ALA A 126 -37.02 -12.63 -2.30
CA ALA A 126 -36.94 -13.64 -3.35
C ALA A 126 -38.28 -13.78 -4.09
N GLY A 127 -38.24 -13.64 -5.41
CA GLY A 127 -39.40 -13.66 -6.30
C GLY A 127 -40.12 -12.31 -6.44
N GLU A 128 -39.74 -11.31 -5.66
CA GLU A 128 -40.38 -9.98 -5.62
C GLU A 128 -39.42 -8.85 -6.04
N ILE A 129 -38.12 -8.96 -5.71
CA ILE A 129 -37.11 -7.93 -5.96
C ILE A 129 -36.94 -7.64 -7.46
N CYS A 130 -37.05 -6.38 -7.83
CA CYS A 130 -36.67 -5.91 -9.16
C CYS A 130 -35.33 -5.18 -9.07
N ILE A 131 -34.44 -5.45 -10.02
CA ILE A 131 -33.18 -4.71 -10.16
C ILE A 131 -33.33 -3.78 -11.36
N VAL A 132 -33.04 -2.51 -11.17
CA VAL A 132 -33.07 -1.49 -12.22
C VAL A 132 -31.64 -1.07 -12.50
N ALA A 133 -31.11 -1.41 -13.68
CA ALA A 133 -29.77 -1.05 -14.10
C ALA A 133 -29.86 0.10 -15.12
N THR A 134 -29.42 1.29 -14.71
CA THR A 134 -29.43 2.51 -15.53
C THR A 134 -28.05 2.92 -16.03
N GLY A 135 -26.98 2.32 -15.49
CA GLY A 135 -25.62 2.47 -16.00
C GLY A 135 -25.09 1.22 -16.71
N PRO A 136 -23.79 1.20 -17.05
CA PRO A 136 -23.12 0.02 -17.58
C PRO A 136 -23.34 -1.23 -16.71
N LEU A 137 -23.59 -2.37 -17.35
CA LEU A 137 -23.99 -3.62 -16.68
C LEU A 137 -22.86 -4.31 -15.90
N THR A 138 -21.73 -3.64 -15.68
CA THR A 138 -20.52 -4.19 -15.05
C THR A 138 -20.81 -4.82 -13.69
N ASN A 139 -21.48 -4.08 -12.80
CA ASN A 139 -21.87 -4.54 -11.47
C ASN A 139 -22.73 -5.80 -11.56
N MET A 140 -23.75 -5.79 -12.42
CA MET A 140 -24.68 -6.91 -12.57
C MET A 140 -24.01 -8.15 -13.17
N ALA A 141 -23.15 -7.97 -14.18
CA ALA A 141 -22.43 -9.07 -14.80
C ALA A 141 -21.51 -9.77 -13.80
N LEU A 142 -20.74 -9.02 -13.02
CA LEU A 142 -19.85 -9.59 -12.00
C LEU A 142 -20.62 -10.22 -10.84
N PHE A 143 -21.62 -9.52 -10.30
CA PHE A 143 -22.44 -10.03 -9.21
C PHE A 143 -23.12 -11.36 -9.58
N PHE A 144 -23.77 -11.44 -10.74
CA PHE A 144 -24.46 -12.67 -11.15
C PHE A 144 -23.54 -13.74 -11.73
N SER A 145 -22.28 -13.41 -12.03
CA SER A 145 -21.24 -14.42 -12.27
C SER A 145 -20.79 -15.09 -10.98
N GLU A 146 -20.73 -14.34 -9.87
CA GLU A 146 -20.39 -14.88 -8.54
C GLU A 146 -21.59 -15.56 -7.86
N TYR A 147 -22.81 -15.02 -8.03
CA TYR A 147 -24.04 -15.52 -7.43
C TYR A 147 -25.09 -15.97 -8.48
N PRO A 148 -24.77 -16.88 -9.41
CA PRO A 148 -25.67 -17.27 -10.50
C PRO A 148 -26.99 -17.89 -10.01
N GLN A 149 -26.99 -18.55 -8.85
CA GLN A 149 -28.18 -19.12 -8.22
C GLN A 149 -29.25 -18.08 -7.89
N LEU A 150 -28.86 -16.82 -7.67
CA LEU A 150 -29.77 -15.75 -7.27
C LEU A 150 -30.59 -15.19 -8.43
N ILE A 151 -30.20 -15.43 -9.69
CA ILE A 151 -30.97 -15.01 -10.87
C ILE A 151 -32.41 -15.55 -10.80
N SER A 152 -32.57 -16.79 -10.33
CA SER A 152 -33.88 -17.43 -10.16
C SER A 152 -34.80 -16.68 -9.18
N LYS A 153 -34.23 -15.91 -8.24
CA LYS A 153 -34.92 -15.16 -7.20
C LYS A 153 -35.19 -13.70 -7.56
N VAL A 154 -34.59 -13.17 -8.63
CA VAL A 154 -34.92 -11.83 -9.13
C VAL A 154 -36.23 -11.87 -9.90
N ARG A 155 -37.14 -10.93 -9.65
CA ARG A 155 -38.43 -10.80 -10.34
C ARG A 155 -38.24 -10.24 -11.75
N TRP A 156 -37.62 -9.07 -11.85
CA TRP A 156 -37.25 -8.41 -13.11
C TRP A 156 -35.85 -7.82 -13.03
N LEU A 157 -35.09 -7.92 -14.11
CA LEU A 157 -33.93 -7.07 -14.38
C LEU A 157 -34.34 -6.07 -15.46
N SER A 158 -34.60 -4.82 -15.05
CA SER A 158 -34.98 -3.73 -15.95
C SER A 158 -33.75 -2.91 -16.31
N ILE A 159 -33.45 -2.78 -17.59
CA ILE A 159 -32.20 -2.22 -18.11
C ILE A 159 -32.52 -1.00 -18.96
N MET A 160 -31.87 0.13 -18.69
CA MET A 160 -31.70 1.20 -19.67
C MET A 160 -30.43 0.90 -20.46
N GLY A 161 -30.58 0.67 -21.76
CA GLY A 161 -29.44 0.47 -22.63
C GLY A 161 -29.81 -0.20 -23.94
N GLY A 162 -28.84 -0.29 -24.83
CA GLY A 162 -29.01 -0.89 -26.15
C GLY A 162 -29.84 -0.03 -27.10
N GLY A 163 -29.74 -0.34 -28.38
CA GLY A 163 -30.39 0.40 -29.45
C GLY A 163 -30.62 -0.53 -30.63
N ILE A 164 -31.89 -0.81 -30.94
CA ILE A 164 -32.27 -1.76 -31.98
C ILE A 164 -32.13 -1.12 -33.35
N LYS A 165 -32.57 0.14 -33.48
CA LYS A 165 -32.48 0.89 -34.75
C LYS A 165 -31.78 2.23 -34.61
N VAL A 166 -31.47 2.63 -33.38
CA VAL A 166 -30.95 3.97 -33.06
C VAL A 166 -29.78 3.84 -32.10
N SER A 167 -28.80 4.74 -32.24
CA SER A 167 -27.57 4.80 -31.45
C SER A 167 -27.28 6.24 -30.99
N ASN A 168 -26.44 6.41 -29.97
CA ASN A 168 -26.07 7.73 -29.44
C ASN A 168 -24.55 7.95 -29.24
N ILE A 169 -23.72 6.90 -29.36
CA ILE A 169 -22.26 7.01 -29.18
C ILE A 169 -21.46 6.60 -30.43
N THR A 170 -21.89 5.56 -31.13
CA THR A 170 -21.38 5.17 -32.46
C THR A 170 -22.53 5.12 -33.45
N ASP A 171 -22.27 4.71 -34.70
CA ASP A 171 -23.31 4.49 -35.70
C ASP A 171 -24.29 3.35 -35.35
N ASN A 172 -23.95 2.50 -34.36
CA ASN A 172 -24.66 1.25 -34.08
C ASN A 172 -24.77 0.87 -32.58
N ALA A 173 -24.21 1.65 -31.65
CA ALA A 173 -24.23 1.33 -30.23
C ALA A 173 -24.86 2.44 -29.37
N GLU A 174 -25.50 2.01 -28.30
CA GLU A 174 -25.96 2.86 -27.22
C GLU A 174 -24.84 2.96 -26.15
N PHE A 175 -24.74 4.11 -25.48
CA PHE A 175 -23.69 4.48 -24.53
C PHE A 175 -23.43 3.43 -23.44
N ASN A 176 -24.42 2.98 -22.67
CA ASN A 176 -24.21 2.03 -21.58
C ASN A 176 -23.68 0.68 -22.08
N PHE A 177 -24.22 0.19 -23.20
CA PHE A 177 -23.72 -1.04 -23.82
C PHE A 177 -22.34 -0.85 -24.45
N TYR A 178 -22.01 0.34 -24.95
CA TYR A 178 -20.69 0.66 -25.48
C TYR A 178 -19.64 0.83 -24.37
N CYS A 179 -20.03 1.36 -23.22
CA CYS A 179 -19.16 1.52 -22.05
C CYS A 179 -18.70 0.16 -21.52
N ASP A 180 -19.60 -0.85 -21.50
CA ASP A 180 -19.22 -2.21 -21.15
C ASP A 180 -19.93 -3.28 -22.00
N PRO A 181 -19.46 -3.52 -23.23
CA PRO A 181 -20.08 -4.45 -24.16
C PRO A 181 -19.90 -5.90 -23.71
N PHE A 182 -18.85 -6.20 -22.94
CA PHE A 182 -18.59 -7.53 -22.42
C PHE A 182 -19.54 -7.86 -21.26
N ALA A 183 -19.78 -6.92 -20.34
CA ALA A 183 -20.78 -7.11 -19.30
C ALA A 183 -22.19 -7.26 -19.88
N ALA A 184 -22.55 -6.45 -20.87
CA ALA A 184 -23.81 -6.59 -21.59
C ALA A 184 -23.93 -7.98 -22.24
N LYS A 185 -22.89 -8.43 -22.95
CA LYS A 185 -22.85 -9.78 -23.53
C LYS A 185 -23.07 -10.88 -22.48
N VAL A 186 -22.38 -10.81 -21.34
CA VAL A 186 -22.52 -11.77 -20.24
C VAL A 186 -23.96 -11.86 -19.74
N ILE A 187 -24.66 -10.73 -19.59
CA ILE A 187 -26.05 -10.70 -19.14
C ILE A 187 -27.00 -11.30 -20.19
N PHE A 188 -26.90 -10.87 -21.45
CA PHE A 188 -27.85 -11.27 -22.50
C PHE A 188 -27.61 -12.69 -23.03
N GLU A 189 -26.39 -13.24 -22.93
CA GLU A 189 -26.10 -14.64 -23.29
C GLU A 189 -26.44 -15.64 -22.18
N ASN A 190 -26.67 -15.16 -20.95
CA ASN A 190 -27.02 -16.04 -19.84
C ASN A 190 -28.50 -16.45 -19.88
N SER A 191 -28.75 -17.68 -20.34
CA SER A 191 -30.09 -18.28 -20.43
C SER A 191 -30.90 -18.32 -19.12
N SER A 192 -30.28 -18.11 -17.95
CA SER A 192 -31.00 -18.02 -16.68
C SER A 192 -31.89 -16.77 -16.59
N TRP A 193 -31.64 -15.77 -17.44
CA TRP A 193 -32.43 -14.54 -17.52
C TRP A 193 -33.64 -14.63 -18.46
N LEU A 194 -33.85 -15.76 -19.15
CA LEU A 194 -34.95 -15.94 -20.10
C LEU A 194 -36.30 -15.55 -19.47
N GLY A 195 -36.98 -14.61 -20.12
CA GLY A 195 -38.28 -14.10 -19.67
C GLY A 195 -38.26 -13.19 -18.43
N LYS A 196 -37.09 -12.70 -18.00
CA LYS A 196 -36.93 -11.79 -16.84
C LYS A 196 -36.29 -10.43 -17.13
N ILE A 197 -35.73 -10.25 -18.32
CA ILE A 197 -35.13 -8.96 -18.73
C ILE A 197 -36.16 -8.08 -19.41
N ILE A 198 -36.26 -6.84 -18.93
CA ILE A 198 -36.98 -5.74 -19.56
C ILE A 198 -35.92 -4.76 -20.08
N LEU A 199 -35.84 -4.58 -21.39
CA LEU A 199 -34.92 -3.65 -22.03
C LEU A 199 -35.66 -2.39 -22.46
N SER A 200 -35.18 -1.24 -22.01
CA SER A 200 -35.63 0.09 -22.43
C SER A 200 -34.62 0.68 -23.42
N PRO A 201 -34.70 0.31 -24.72
CA PRO A 201 -33.71 0.74 -25.71
C PRO A 201 -33.86 2.21 -26.06
N LEU A 202 -32.80 2.75 -26.67
CA LEU A 202 -32.77 4.13 -27.16
C LEU A 202 -33.93 4.45 -28.11
N ASP A 203 -34.41 3.46 -28.87
CA ASP A 203 -35.58 3.54 -29.74
C ASP A 203 -36.81 4.15 -29.05
N VAL A 204 -37.02 3.82 -27.77
CA VAL A 204 -38.14 4.31 -26.95
C VAL A 204 -37.74 5.48 -26.09
N THR A 205 -36.60 5.40 -25.40
CA THR A 205 -36.24 6.41 -24.40
C THR A 205 -36.05 7.80 -25.03
N GLN A 206 -35.57 7.90 -26.28
CA GLN A 206 -35.49 9.16 -27.04
C GLN A 206 -36.83 9.86 -27.28
N THR A 207 -37.95 9.15 -27.14
CA THR A 207 -39.29 9.74 -27.28
C THR A 207 -39.71 10.55 -26.06
N VAL A 208 -39.04 10.34 -24.92
CA VAL A 208 -39.29 11.01 -23.64
C VAL A 208 -38.37 12.23 -23.52
N PHE A 209 -38.69 13.27 -24.29
CA PHE A 209 -37.95 14.54 -24.27
C PHE A 209 -38.69 15.65 -23.52
N ILE A 210 -37.93 16.59 -22.99
CA ILE A 210 -38.44 17.74 -22.22
C ILE A 210 -38.72 18.88 -23.19
N SER A 211 -40.00 19.08 -23.51
CA SER A 211 -40.46 20.28 -24.23
C SER A 211 -40.47 21.52 -23.31
N GLU A 212 -40.61 22.71 -23.89
CA GLU A 212 -40.74 23.95 -23.11
C GLU A 212 -41.93 23.90 -22.12
N ALA A 213 -43.03 23.25 -22.52
CA ALA A 213 -44.19 23.04 -21.65
C ALA A 213 -43.85 22.14 -20.45
N ILE A 214 -43.09 21.07 -20.67
CA ILE A 214 -42.63 20.18 -19.59
C ILE A 214 -41.62 20.90 -18.70
N GLN A 215 -40.71 21.70 -19.27
CA GLN A 215 -39.73 22.46 -18.50
C GLN A 215 -40.43 23.44 -17.53
N LYS A 216 -41.52 24.10 -17.96
CA LYS A 216 -42.38 24.92 -17.09
C LYS A 216 -43.07 24.10 -16.00
N ARG A 217 -43.56 22.90 -16.30
CA ARG A 217 -44.12 21.97 -15.30
C ARG A 217 -43.09 21.52 -14.27
N ILE A 218 -41.83 21.33 -14.67
CA ILE A 218 -40.74 20.95 -13.75
C ILE A 218 -40.41 22.10 -12.81
N LEU A 219 -40.34 23.34 -13.31
CA LEU A 219 -40.10 24.53 -12.49
C LEU A 219 -41.26 24.83 -11.52
N ALA A 220 -42.49 24.55 -11.93
CA ALA A 220 -43.72 24.74 -11.16
C ALA A 220 -43.85 26.16 -10.53
N SER A 221 -43.30 27.18 -11.20
CA SER A 221 -43.35 28.58 -10.77
C SER A 221 -43.40 29.53 -11.96
N SER A 222 -43.78 30.80 -11.73
CA SER A 222 -43.78 31.86 -12.75
C SER A 222 -42.37 32.23 -13.22
N ASP A 223 -41.39 32.10 -12.33
CA ASP A 223 -39.99 32.47 -12.53
C ASP A 223 -39.07 31.65 -11.62
N THR A 224 -37.77 31.72 -11.87
CA THR A 224 -36.73 30.98 -11.14
C THR A 224 -36.48 31.51 -9.72
N GLU A 225 -36.80 32.78 -9.45
CA GLU A 225 -36.58 33.40 -8.14
C GLU A 225 -37.57 32.86 -7.11
N SER A 226 -38.83 32.72 -7.51
CA SER A 226 -39.95 32.23 -6.69
C SER A 226 -40.03 30.70 -6.58
N ALA A 227 -39.39 29.96 -7.49
CA ALA A 227 -39.34 28.50 -7.42
C ALA A 227 -38.64 28.00 -6.14
N SER A 228 -39.06 26.84 -5.62
CA SER A 228 -38.36 26.17 -4.52
C SER A 228 -36.94 25.77 -4.93
N SER A 229 -36.06 25.53 -3.96
CA SER A 229 -34.68 25.10 -4.23
C SER A 229 -34.63 23.79 -5.01
N PHE A 230 -35.49 22.83 -4.69
CA PHE A 230 -35.62 21.56 -5.40
C PHE A 230 -36.06 21.74 -6.84
N ARG A 231 -37.14 22.49 -7.07
CA ARG A 231 -37.69 22.72 -8.42
C ARG A 231 -36.69 23.48 -9.30
N LEU A 232 -36.02 24.47 -8.72
CA LEU A 232 -34.98 25.23 -9.39
C LEU A 232 -33.77 24.36 -9.75
N MET A 233 -33.29 23.51 -8.83
CA MET A 233 -32.18 22.59 -9.10
C MET A 233 -32.50 21.65 -10.27
N MET A 234 -33.68 21.04 -10.29
CA MET A 234 -34.06 20.16 -11.40
C MET A 234 -34.15 20.92 -12.72
N TYR A 235 -34.74 22.12 -12.71
CA TYR A 235 -34.79 22.99 -13.88
C TYR A 235 -33.39 23.37 -14.40
N GLU A 236 -32.46 23.74 -13.51
CA GLU A 236 -31.09 24.15 -13.85
C GLU A 236 -30.26 23.00 -14.43
N LEU A 237 -30.39 21.79 -13.88
CA LEU A 237 -29.71 20.60 -14.41
C LEU A 237 -30.15 20.34 -15.86
N ILE A 238 -31.47 20.28 -16.08
CA ILE A 238 -32.08 20.07 -17.41
C ILE A 238 -31.69 21.17 -18.39
N ASP A 239 -31.79 22.43 -17.98
CA ASP A 239 -31.45 23.58 -18.82
C ASP A 239 -29.96 23.56 -19.23
N SER A 240 -29.07 23.10 -18.33
CA SER A 240 -27.66 22.94 -18.64
C SER A 240 -27.42 21.91 -19.74
N THR A 241 -28.10 20.76 -19.71
CA THR A 241 -28.01 19.76 -20.78
C THR A 241 -28.66 20.25 -22.05
N ASN A 242 -29.79 20.96 -21.95
CA ASN A 242 -30.43 21.56 -23.11
C ASN A 242 -29.48 22.49 -23.87
N LYS A 243 -28.76 23.36 -23.14
CA LYS A 243 -27.73 24.25 -23.71
C LYS A 243 -26.58 23.50 -24.36
N ARG A 244 -26.08 22.41 -23.73
CA ARG A 244 -25.01 21.57 -24.29
C ARG A 244 -25.45 20.88 -25.58
N MET A 245 -26.68 20.35 -25.62
CA MET A 245 -27.21 19.67 -26.80
C MET A 245 -27.51 20.64 -27.96
N LEU A 246 -28.00 21.84 -27.67
CA LEU A 246 -28.17 22.89 -28.69
C LEU A 246 -26.84 23.30 -29.33
N ALA A 247 -25.75 23.32 -28.56
CA ALA A 247 -24.41 23.62 -29.08
C ALA A 247 -23.87 22.56 -30.07
N LYS A 248 -24.47 21.35 -30.10
CA LYS A 248 -24.11 20.29 -31.06
C LYS A 248 -24.76 20.46 -32.44
N HIS A 249 -25.60 21.48 -32.65
CA HIS A 249 -26.26 21.79 -33.93
C HIS A 249 -27.00 20.59 -34.58
N LEU A 250 -27.64 19.76 -33.77
CA LEU A 250 -28.35 18.56 -34.21
C LEU A 250 -29.58 18.92 -35.05
N SER A 251 -29.72 18.32 -36.23
CA SER A 251 -30.70 18.70 -37.27
C SER A 251 -32.17 18.44 -36.93
N ASN A 252 -32.48 17.76 -35.81
CA ASN A 252 -33.84 17.41 -35.36
C ASN A 252 -34.02 17.44 -33.83
N TYR A 253 -33.26 18.28 -33.12
CA TYR A 253 -33.33 18.34 -31.66
C TYR A 253 -34.66 18.93 -31.16
N LYS A 254 -35.38 18.16 -30.35
CA LYS A 254 -36.70 18.55 -29.78
C LYS A 254 -36.65 19.02 -28.32
N GLY A 255 -35.54 18.77 -27.64
CA GLY A 255 -35.34 18.99 -26.21
C GLY A 255 -34.47 17.89 -25.60
N PRO A 256 -33.99 18.07 -24.36
CA PRO A 256 -33.17 17.07 -23.69
C PRO A 256 -34.02 15.84 -23.35
N VAL A 257 -33.44 14.66 -23.47
CA VAL A 257 -34.10 13.38 -23.23
C VAL A 257 -33.80 12.92 -21.80
N ILE A 258 -34.72 12.18 -21.17
CA ILE A 258 -34.45 11.46 -19.92
C ILE A 258 -34.59 9.96 -20.14
N HIS A 259 -33.47 9.25 -20.11
CA HIS A 259 -33.42 7.83 -20.48
C HIS A 259 -33.74 6.91 -19.31
N ASP A 260 -33.03 7.09 -18.20
CA ASP A 260 -33.02 6.18 -17.05
C ASP A 260 -34.36 6.00 -16.34
N PRO A 261 -35.18 7.06 -16.15
CA PRO A 261 -36.52 6.92 -15.58
C PRO A 261 -37.42 5.94 -16.31
N VAL A 262 -37.20 5.75 -17.62
CA VAL A 262 -38.01 4.84 -18.44
C VAL A 262 -37.82 3.39 -18.00
N ALA A 263 -36.59 2.97 -17.68
CA ALA A 263 -36.32 1.62 -17.19
C ALA A 263 -36.99 1.35 -15.84
N LEU A 264 -37.09 2.37 -14.98
CA LEU A 264 -37.79 2.25 -13.71
C LEU A 264 -39.32 2.16 -13.89
N VAL A 265 -39.93 3.10 -14.62
CA VAL A 265 -41.40 3.16 -14.78
C VAL A 265 -41.96 2.04 -15.64
N ALA A 266 -41.14 1.43 -16.51
CA ALA A 266 -41.54 0.25 -17.27
C ALA A 266 -42.04 -0.87 -16.36
N LEU A 267 -41.43 -1.04 -15.18
CA LEU A 267 -41.86 -2.02 -14.17
C LEU A 267 -43.33 -1.88 -13.78
N LEU A 268 -43.91 -0.67 -13.83
CA LEU A 268 -45.31 -0.44 -13.48
C LEU A 268 -46.25 -1.25 -14.40
N SER A 269 -45.98 -1.28 -15.70
CA SER A 269 -46.79 -2.08 -16.63
C SER A 269 -46.60 -3.59 -16.41
N PHE A 270 -45.36 -4.04 -16.13
CA PHE A 270 -45.04 -5.45 -15.89
C PHE A 270 -45.57 -5.97 -14.54
N GLU A 271 -45.82 -5.07 -13.59
CA GLU A 271 -46.46 -5.34 -12.29
C GLU A 271 -47.95 -4.95 -12.28
N ASN A 272 -48.59 -4.90 -13.46
CA ASN A 272 -50.03 -4.67 -13.66
C ASN A 272 -50.58 -3.33 -13.15
N ARG A 273 -49.74 -2.30 -13.10
CA ARG A 273 -50.10 -0.90 -12.76
C ARG A 273 -50.17 -0.01 -14.00
N THR A 274 -50.78 -0.51 -15.07
CA THR A 274 -50.88 0.17 -16.37
C THR A 274 -51.64 1.49 -16.34
N ASN A 275 -52.45 1.73 -15.30
CA ASN A 275 -53.13 3.01 -15.09
C ASN A 275 -52.17 4.16 -14.70
N GLN A 276 -50.93 3.85 -14.31
CA GLN A 276 -49.92 4.86 -13.97
C GLN A 276 -49.14 5.29 -15.21
N VAL A 277 -48.46 4.33 -15.85
CA VAL A 277 -47.75 4.52 -17.11
C VAL A 277 -47.86 3.23 -17.91
N PHE A 278 -48.32 3.33 -19.15
CA PHE A 278 -48.41 2.21 -20.07
C PHE A 278 -47.21 2.14 -21.00
N VAL A 279 -46.59 0.97 -21.10
CA VAL A 279 -45.58 0.65 -22.12
C VAL A 279 -46.05 -0.52 -22.98
N SER A 280 -45.76 -0.45 -24.27
CA SER A 280 -45.90 -1.59 -25.18
C SER A 280 -44.51 -2.18 -25.46
N TYR A 281 -44.45 -3.50 -25.69
CA TYR A 281 -43.19 -4.22 -25.91
C TYR A 281 -43.36 -5.32 -26.95
N ASN A 282 -42.23 -5.75 -27.52
CA ASN A 282 -42.10 -7.01 -28.25
C ASN A 282 -41.20 -7.96 -27.46
N ARG A 283 -41.24 -9.26 -27.78
CA ARG A 283 -40.20 -10.19 -27.31
C ARG A 283 -39.20 -10.44 -28.42
N GLN A 284 -37.92 -10.18 -28.14
CA GLN A 284 -36.87 -10.23 -29.16
C GLN A 284 -35.60 -10.89 -28.62
N VAL A 285 -34.83 -11.48 -29.53
CA VAL A 285 -33.45 -11.90 -29.30
C VAL A 285 -32.55 -11.10 -30.22
N PHE A 286 -31.35 -10.77 -29.73
CA PHE A 286 -30.30 -10.08 -30.45
C PHE A 286 -28.95 -10.50 -29.86
N GLU A 287 -27.87 -10.24 -30.59
CA GLU A 287 -26.51 -10.49 -30.13
C GLU A 287 -25.86 -9.17 -29.72
N VAL A 288 -25.12 -9.16 -28.62
CA VAL A 288 -24.32 -7.99 -28.21
C VAL A 288 -22.96 -8.08 -28.88
N GLY A 289 -22.65 -7.10 -29.73
CA GLY A 289 -21.37 -7.04 -30.41
C GLY A 289 -20.22 -6.73 -29.45
N VAL A 290 -19.17 -7.54 -29.51
CA VAL A 290 -17.91 -7.37 -28.74
C VAL A 290 -16.68 -7.41 -29.64
N GLU A 291 -16.89 -7.34 -30.94
CA GLU A 291 -15.82 -7.30 -31.94
C GLU A 291 -15.52 -5.85 -32.36
N PRO A 292 -14.29 -5.54 -32.80
CA PRO A 292 -13.94 -4.23 -33.33
C PRO A 292 -14.93 -3.73 -34.39
N GLY A 293 -15.47 -2.53 -34.16
CA GLY A 293 -16.49 -1.90 -35.02
C GLY A 293 -17.94 -2.16 -34.60
N ASN A 294 -18.20 -3.14 -33.73
CA ASN A 294 -19.54 -3.51 -33.28
C ASN A 294 -19.71 -3.51 -31.75
N TYR A 295 -18.74 -3.01 -30.99
CA TYR A 295 -18.81 -2.94 -29.53
C TYR A 295 -20.12 -2.31 -29.05
N GLY A 296 -20.91 -3.05 -28.27
CA GLY A 296 -22.14 -2.58 -27.65
C GLY A 296 -23.35 -2.53 -28.59
N SER A 297 -23.18 -2.90 -29.87
CA SER A 297 -24.29 -2.94 -30.82
C SER A 297 -25.24 -4.11 -30.56
N CYS A 298 -26.54 -3.91 -30.78
CA CYS A 298 -27.56 -4.96 -30.73
C CYS A 298 -27.77 -5.52 -32.14
N MET A 299 -27.10 -6.62 -32.47
CA MET A 299 -27.07 -7.21 -33.81
C MET A 299 -28.17 -8.27 -33.98
N ASP A 300 -28.64 -8.45 -35.22
CA ASP A 300 -29.57 -9.52 -35.62
C ASP A 300 -30.86 -9.63 -34.78
N ALA A 301 -31.37 -8.47 -34.34
CA ALA A 301 -32.59 -8.35 -33.57
C ALA A 301 -33.80 -8.91 -34.34
N ARG A 302 -34.46 -9.92 -33.76
CA ARG A 302 -35.63 -10.59 -34.34
C ARG A 302 -36.65 -10.95 -33.27
N ASP A 303 -37.92 -11.00 -33.66
CA ASP A 303 -38.99 -11.40 -32.75
C ASP A 303 -38.84 -12.89 -32.36
N ASP A 304 -38.91 -13.16 -31.07
CA ASP A 304 -38.81 -14.50 -30.49
C ASP A 304 -39.72 -14.60 -29.26
N PRO A 305 -40.67 -15.54 -29.22
CA PRO A 305 -41.51 -15.76 -28.05
C PRO A 305 -40.75 -16.15 -26.77
N ASN A 306 -39.45 -16.41 -26.75
CA ASN A 306 -38.69 -16.64 -25.53
C ASN A 306 -37.64 -15.53 -25.28
N GLY A 307 -37.59 -14.53 -26.15
CA GLY A 307 -36.66 -13.41 -26.06
C GLY A 307 -36.91 -12.48 -24.88
N VAL A 308 -36.03 -11.48 -24.74
CA VAL A 308 -36.17 -10.41 -23.74
C VAL A 308 -37.31 -9.49 -24.10
N TYR A 309 -37.90 -8.83 -23.10
CA TYR A 309 -38.96 -7.85 -23.32
C TYR A 309 -38.34 -6.53 -23.77
N VAL A 310 -38.39 -6.22 -25.06
CA VAL A 310 -37.87 -4.96 -25.63
C VAL A 310 -39.01 -3.97 -25.76
N LEU A 311 -38.92 -2.84 -25.04
CA LEU A 311 -39.93 -1.80 -25.15
C LEU A 311 -40.02 -1.26 -26.57
N LYS A 312 -41.25 -0.97 -27.01
CA LYS A 312 -41.57 -0.42 -28.33
C LYS A 312 -42.13 0.99 -28.27
N ALA A 313 -42.91 1.31 -27.25
CA ALA A 313 -43.44 2.65 -27.03
C ALA A 313 -43.82 2.84 -25.55
N ILE A 314 -43.81 4.10 -25.12
CA ILE A 314 -44.29 4.55 -23.81
C ILE A 314 -45.32 5.66 -24.04
N ASP A 315 -46.38 5.67 -23.22
CA ASP A 315 -47.29 6.81 -23.17
C ASP A 315 -46.59 7.98 -22.46
N THR A 316 -46.13 8.95 -23.25
CA THR A 316 -45.32 10.07 -22.75
C THR A 316 -46.12 11.03 -21.88
N ASP A 317 -47.41 11.20 -22.16
CA ASP A 317 -48.25 12.16 -21.41
C ASP A 317 -48.47 11.66 -19.99
N THR A 318 -48.89 10.38 -19.85
CA THR A 318 -49.04 9.73 -18.54
C THR A 318 -47.70 9.63 -17.79
N PHE A 319 -46.60 9.38 -18.50
CA PHE A 319 -45.27 9.42 -17.91
C PHE A 319 -44.93 10.77 -17.27
N TRP A 320 -45.14 11.88 -17.99
CA TRP A 320 -44.86 13.22 -17.47
C TRP A 320 -45.82 13.60 -16.33
N ASP A 321 -47.08 13.21 -16.41
CA ASP A 321 -48.07 13.39 -15.34
C ASP A 321 -47.64 12.64 -14.07
N TYR A 322 -47.24 11.38 -14.21
CA TYR A 322 -46.72 10.59 -13.11
C TYR A 322 -45.46 11.20 -12.51
N LEU A 323 -44.46 11.55 -13.31
CA LEU A 323 -43.22 12.16 -12.83
C LEU A 323 -43.46 13.48 -12.11
N THR A 324 -44.28 14.37 -12.68
CA THR A 324 -44.56 15.67 -12.06
C THR A 324 -45.35 15.52 -10.76
N SER A 325 -46.23 14.53 -10.63
CA SER A 325 -46.91 14.21 -9.37
C SER A 325 -45.92 13.76 -8.28
N VAL A 326 -44.90 12.96 -8.64
CA VAL A 326 -43.85 12.56 -7.69
C VAL A 326 -43.00 13.76 -7.28
N TYR A 327 -42.69 14.66 -8.23
CA TYR A 327 -41.97 15.89 -7.90
C TYR A 327 -42.77 16.79 -6.95
N GLU A 328 -44.10 16.82 -7.03
CA GLU A 328 -44.92 17.60 -6.08
C GLU A 328 -44.80 17.05 -4.66
N VAL A 329 -44.68 15.73 -4.50
CA VAL A 329 -44.46 15.10 -3.20
C VAL A 329 -43.03 15.35 -2.73
N CYS A 330 -42.04 15.12 -3.59
CA CYS A 330 -40.63 15.36 -3.27
C CYS A 330 -40.38 16.81 -2.87
N ASP A 331 -40.91 17.77 -3.62
CA ASP A 331 -40.75 19.20 -3.34
C ASP A 331 -41.27 19.62 -1.95
N LYS A 332 -42.37 19.03 -1.48
CA LYS A 332 -42.89 19.29 -0.13
C LYS A 332 -41.99 18.76 1.00
N HIS A 333 -41.11 17.81 0.69
CA HIS A 333 -40.34 17.06 1.69
C HIS A 333 -38.82 17.14 1.50
N ALA A 334 -38.33 17.73 0.42
CA ALA A 334 -36.92 17.79 0.10
C ALA A 334 -36.15 18.58 1.16
N PHE A 335 -35.11 17.97 1.73
CA PHE A 335 -34.26 18.60 2.75
C PHE A 335 -33.67 19.92 2.26
N MET A 336 -33.28 20.02 0.99
CA MET A 336 -32.73 21.24 0.42
C MET A 336 -33.70 22.43 0.47
N ASN A 337 -35.01 22.19 0.50
CA ASN A 337 -36.00 23.27 0.65
C ASN A 337 -36.06 23.85 2.07
N THR A 338 -35.44 23.20 3.05
CA THR A 338 -35.26 23.76 4.40
C THR A 338 -34.09 24.74 4.50
N LEU A 339 -33.23 24.78 3.47
CA LEU A 339 -32.09 25.65 3.37
C LEU A 339 -32.40 26.79 2.40
N THR A 340 -31.85 27.97 2.68
CA THR A 340 -31.90 29.08 1.71
C THR A 340 -31.03 28.76 0.50
N LYS A 341 -31.37 29.32 -0.67
CA LYS A 341 -30.56 29.17 -1.90
C LYS A 341 -29.12 29.62 -1.67
N ASP A 342 -28.89 30.69 -0.90
CA ASP A 342 -27.55 31.17 -0.58
C ASP A 342 -26.76 30.18 0.30
N GLN A 343 -27.40 29.55 1.28
CA GLN A 343 -26.76 28.47 2.06
C GLN A 343 -26.40 27.27 1.20
N LEU A 344 -27.27 26.86 0.28
CA LEU A 344 -26.98 25.78 -0.66
C LEU A 344 -25.81 26.13 -1.58
N ARG A 345 -25.79 27.37 -2.10
CA ARG A 345 -24.67 27.87 -2.91
C ARG A 345 -23.39 27.97 -2.12
N GLU A 346 -23.45 28.41 -0.86
CA GLU A 346 -22.30 28.44 0.04
C GLU A 346 -21.78 27.02 0.30
N GLU A 347 -22.65 26.05 0.56
CA GLU A 347 -22.25 24.64 0.69
C GLU A 347 -21.64 24.12 -0.60
N PHE A 348 -22.29 24.33 -1.74
CA PHE A 348 -21.78 23.95 -3.05
C PHE A 348 -20.43 24.60 -3.34
N HIS A 349 -20.28 25.88 -3.01
CA HIS A 349 -19.03 26.61 -3.15
C HIS A 349 -18.00 26.17 -2.12
N ASN A 350 -18.33 25.75 -0.91
CA ASN A 350 -17.39 25.25 0.10
C ASN A 350 -16.90 23.85 -0.23
N ILE A 351 -17.77 22.98 -0.78
CA ILE A 351 -17.36 21.71 -1.40
C ILE A 351 -16.48 22.02 -2.60
N ASN A 352 -16.93 22.93 -3.47
CA ASN A 352 -16.20 23.28 -4.67
C ASN A 352 -15.01 24.20 -4.42
N THR A 353 -14.79 24.80 -3.25
CA THR A 353 -13.59 25.55 -2.87
C THR A 353 -12.67 24.68 -2.04
N ARG A 354 -13.15 23.72 -1.26
CA ARG A 354 -12.33 22.54 -0.94
C ARG A 354 -11.90 21.80 -2.22
N ALA A 355 -12.69 21.89 -3.30
CA ALA A 355 -12.37 21.43 -4.66
C ALA A 355 -11.92 22.54 -5.67
N ARG A 356 -11.72 23.80 -5.26
CA ARG A 356 -11.26 24.96 -6.12
C ARG A 356 -10.12 25.77 -5.51
N PHE A 357 -9.83 25.60 -4.22
CA PHE A 357 -8.43 25.48 -3.76
C PHE A 357 -7.76 24.27 -4.42
N ARG A 358 -8.54 23.44 -5.15
CA ARG A 358 -8.07 22.57 -6.22
C ARG A 358 -7.90 23.16 -7.63
N ILE A 359 -8.52 24.26 -8.07
CA ILE A 359 -8.32 24.81 -9.44
C ILE A 359 -8.63 26.34 -9.53
N ALA A 360 -7.56 27.14 -9.36
CA ALA A 360 -7.20 28.48 -9.90
C ALA A 360 -8.20 29.66 -10.09
N SER A 361 -7.77 30.86 -9.64
CA SER A 361 -7.86 32.08 -10.46
C SER A 361 -6.53 32.85 -10.43
N ARG A 362 -5.96 33.05 -11.62
CA ARG A 362 -4.74 33.78 -11.92
C ARG A 362 -4.92 35.29 -11.69
N THR A 363 -4.17 35.85 -10.75
CA THR A 363 -3.49 37.14 -10.96
C THR A 363 -2.06 36.81 -11.37
N PHE A 364 -1.52 37.47 -12.40
CA PHE A 364 -0.18 37.24 -12.94
C PHE A 364 0.87 37.04 -11.84
N SER A 365 1.17 35.78 -11.53
CA SER A 365 2.23 35.34 -10.64
C SER A 365 2.38 33.83 -10.85
N THR A 366 3.61 33.39 -11.02
CA THR A 366 4.05 32.04 -11.34
C THR A 366 3.33 30.95 -10.52
N THR A 367 2.64 30.01 -11.17
CA THR A 367 1.96 28.87 -10.51
C THR A 367 2.97 27.98 -9.79
N PRO A 368 2.82 27.65 -8.50
CA PRO A 368 3.61 26.60 -7.87
C PRO A 368 3.02 25.22 -8.18
N ILE A 369 3.91 24.27 -8.42
CA ILE A 369 3.67 22.84 -8.63
C ILE A 369 2.78 22.29 -7.50
N ARG A 370 1.73 21.55 -7.84
CA ARG A 370 0.86 20.90 -6.86
C ARG A 370 1.50 19.60 -6.37
N ASN A 371 2.39 19.72 -5.40
CA ASN A 371 3.03 18.56 -4.77
C ASN A 371 2.02 17.82 -3.88
N VAL A 372 1.98 16.49 -4.03
CA VAL A 372 1.31 15.57 -3.09
C VAL A 372 1.94 15.77 -1.70
N GLY A 373 1.16 15.65 -0.63
CA GLY A 373 1.68 15.73 0.73
C GLY A 373 2.76 14.68 1.02
N GLN A 374 3.63 14.95 2.00
CA GLN A 374 4.67 14.01 2.43
C GLN A 374 4.17 13.11 3.56
N ASN A 375 4.46 11.81 3.47
CA ASN A 375 4.30 10.90 4.61
C ASN A 375 5.36 11.18 5.71
N LEU A 376 5.23 10.57 6.89
CA LEU A 376 6.12 10.84 8.03
C LEU A 376 7.58 10.54 7.69
N ILE A 377 7.82 9.45 6.95
CA ILE A 377 9.15 9.02 6.54
C ILE A 377 9.77 10.05 5.61
N GLU A 378 9.07 10.47 4.56
CA GLU A 378 9.51 11.51 3.62
C GLU A 378 9.84 12.83 4.34
N LYS A 379 9.02 13.25 5.31
CA LYS A 379 9.30 14.46 6.11
C LYS A 379 10.56 14.33 6.98
N ILE A 380 10.77 13.15 7.59
CA ILE A 380 12.00 12.90 8.34
C ILE A 380 13.19 12.94 7.39
N VAL A 381 13.12 12.31 6.22
CA VAL A 381 14.21 12.37 5.23
C VAL A 381 14.49 13.79 4.79
N GLN A 382 13.45 14.55 4.44
CA GLN A 382 13.57 15.96 4.02
C GLN A 382 14.38 16.79 5.03
N LYS A 383 14.15 16.58 6.33
CA LYS A 383 14.86 17.27 7.42
C LYS A 383 16.36 16.94 7.47
N TYR A 384 16.76 15.75 7.03
CA TYR A 384 18.16 15.27 7.07
C TYR A 384 18.84 15.24 5.70
N ALA A 385 18.12 15.60 4.63
CA ALA A 385 18.67 15.69 3.30
C ALA A 385 19.62 16.90 3.19
N VAL A 386 20.70 16.73 2.42
CA VAL A 386 21.74 17.74 2.21
C VAL A 386 21.93 18.01 0.73
N GLY A 387 22.17 19.28 0.39
CA GLY A 387 22.39 19.70 -1.00
C GLY A 387 21.15 19.58 -1.90
N LEU A 388 19.93 19.58 -1.33
CA LEU A 388 18.72 19.64 -2.13
C LEU A 388 18.61 20.99 -2.85
N PRO A 389 18.13 21.01 -4.12
CA PRO A 389 17.76 22.25 -4.78
C PRO A 389 16.72 23.04 -3.99
N GLU A 390 16.75 24.37 -4.12
CA GLU A 390 15.76 25.23 -3.47
C GLU A 390 14.34 24.84 -3.91
N GLY A 391 13.46 24.61 -2.93
CA GLY A 391 12.08 24.20 -3.16
C GLY A 391 11.85 22.71 -3.49
N LYS A 392 12.90 21.86 -3.60
CA LYS A 392 12.73 20.42 -3.84
C LYS A 392 12.12 19.74 -2.61
N VAL A 393 10.95 19.14 -2.82
CA VAL A 393 10.26 18.27 -1.88
C VAL A 393 10.67 16.82 -2.14
N VAL A 394 11.02 16.08 -1.09
CA VAL A 394 11.46 14.69 -1.13
C VAL A 394 10.27 13.74 -1.13
N HIS A 395 10.24 12.82 -2.07
CA HIS A 395 9.23 11.76 -2.17
C HIS A 395 9.85 10.38 -2.39
N SER A 396 9.07 9.31 -2.18
CA SER A 396 9.44 7.96 -2.58
C SER A 396 9.98 7.92 -4.03
N GLY A 397 11.11 7.25 -4.20
CA GLY A 397 11.86 7.16 -5.45
C GLY A 397 13.03 8.15 -5.54
N ASP A 398 13.00 9.27 -4.82
CA ASP A 398 14.08 10.26 -4.86
C ASP A 398 15.38 9.69 -4.27
N TYR A 399 16.49 9.96 -4.95
CA TYR A 399 17.84 9.76 -4.42
C TYR A 399 18.30 11.04 -3.73
N VAL A 400 18.61 10.94 -2.44
CA VAL A 400 19.04 12.08 -1.62
C VAL A 400 20.37 11.79 -0.95
N SER A 401 21.20 12.83 -0.83
CA SER A 401 22.27 12.80 0.16
C SER A 401 21.66 13.09 1.52
N ILE A 402 22.05 12.33 2.53
CA ILE A 402 21.56 12.45 3.90
C ILE A 402 22.74 12.63 4.87
N ARG A 403 22.51 13.47 5.89
CA ARG A 403 23.35 13.56 7.07
C ARG A 403 22.56 13.02 8.26
N PRO A 404 22.66 11.73 8.61
CA PRO A 404 21.94 11.18 9.76
C PRO A 404 22.26 11.95 11.05
N ALA A 405 21.31 12.03 11.98
CA ALA A 405 21.54 12.61 13.30
C ALA A 405 22.66 11.86 14.03
N HIS A 406 22.60 10.53 13.98
CA HIS A 406 23.60 9.65 14.55
C HIS A 406 23.81 8.40 13.70
N VAL A 407 25.02 7.84 13.78
CA VAL A 407 25.41 6.55 13.24
C VAL A 407 25.96 5.67 14.36
N MET A 408 25.29 4.54 14.60
CA MET A 408 25.78 3.53 15.55
C MET A 408 26.60 2.47 14.81
N SER A 409 27.71 2.07 15.42
CA SER A 409 28.41 0.85 15.05
C SER A 409 28.71 0.03 16.30
N HIS A 410 28.71 -1.29 16.14
CA HIS A 410 28.93 -2.23 17.23
C HIS A 410 30.33 -2.85 17.14
N ASP A 411 30.52 -4.15 17.38
CA ASP A 411 31.75 -4.90 17.10
C ASP A 411 32.30 -4.69 15.67
N ASN A 412 31.46 -4.27 14.72
CA ASN A 412 31.84 -3.85 13.37
C ASN A 412 32.69 -2.56 13.32
N SER A 413 32.80 -1.83 14.42
CA SER A 413 33.49 -0.53 14.48
C SER A 413 34.97 -0.62 14.11
N TRP A 414 35.66 -1.73 14.41
CA TRP A 414 37.06 -1.88 14.00
C TRP A 414 37.20 -2.09 12.49
N PRO A 415 36.47 -3.02 11.84
CA PRO A 415 36.40 -3.07 10.38
C PRO A 415 36.04 -1.73 9.71
N VAL A 416 35.08 -0.98 10.27
CA VAL A 416 34.72 0.36 9.76
C VAL A 416 35.89 1.34 9.91
N ALA A 417 36.57 1.34 11.06
CA ALA A 417 37.75 2.18 11.30
C ALA A 417 38.90 1.88 10.32
N LEU A 418 39.14 0.59 10.02
CA LEU A 418 40.15 0.18 9.05
C LEU A 418 39.79 0.66 7.64
N LYS A 419 38.52 0.52 7.23
CA LYS A 419 38.06 1.02 5.93
C LYS A 419 38.16 2.56 5.87
N PHE A 420 37.70 3.26 6.90
CA PHE A 420 37.84 4.72 7.05
C PHE A 420 39.30 5.18 6.88
N LYS A 421 40.25 4.52 7.55
CA LYS A 421 41.69 4.79 7.38
C LYS A 421 42.17 4.46 5.96
N GLY A 422 41.72 3.36 5.39
CA GLY A 422 42.02 2.94 4.01
C GLY A 422 41.52 3.93 2.95
N LEU A 423 40.47 4.70 3.24
CA LEU A 423 40.00 5.81 2.39
C LEU A 423 40.92 7.04 2.44
N GLY A 424 41.92 7.05 3.32
CA GLY A 424 42.85 8.16 3.53
C GLY A 424 42.38 9.19 4.56
N ALA A 425 41.31 8.91 5.30
CA ALA A 425 40.82 9.77 6.37
C ALA A 425 41.61 9.51 7.67
N SER A 426 42.03 10.58 8.34
CA SER A 426 42.76 10.53 9.62
C SER A 426 41.93 10.99 10.82
N LYS A 427 40.91 11.83 10.58
CA LYS A 427 40.03 12.39 11.62
C LYS A 427 38.57 12.26 11.20
N VAL A 428 37.71 11.83 12.13
CA VAL A 428 36.26 11.78 11.87
C VAL A 428 35.69 13.19 11.68
N LYS A 429 34.71 13.33 10.79
CA LYS A 429 34.08 14.62 10.46
C LYS A 429 33.34 15.22 11.65
N ASP A 430 32.54 14.40 12.32
CA ASP A 430 31.70 14.79 13.44
C ASP A 430 31.70 13.65 14.49
N ASN A 431 32.46 13.84 15.56
CA ASN A 431 32.59 12.81 16.59
C ASN A 431 31.34 12.65 17.47
N ARG A 432 30.41 13.61 17.44
CA ARG A 432 29.13 13.55 18.17
C ARG A 432 28.05 12.81 17.37
N GLN A 433 28.25 12.66 16.07
CA GLN A 433 27.40 11.85 15.20
C GLN A 433 27.62 10.35 15.44
N ILE A 434 28.83 9.94 15.83
CA ILE A 434 29.22 8.52 15.90
C ILE A 434 29.02 7.98 17.31
N VAL A 435 28.49 6.75 17.41
CA VAL A 435 28.38 6.00 18.67
C VAL A 435 28.94 4.59 18.46
N ASN A 436 29.94 4.21 19.26
CA ASN A 436 30.50 2.87 19.23
C ASN A 436 30.02 2.06 20.44
N THR A 437 29.47 0.88 20.19
CA THR A 437 28.95 -0.04 21.21
C THR A 437 29.60 -1.42 21.08
N LEU A 438 29.64 -2.23 22.14
CA LEU A 438 30.13 -3.60 22.09
C LEU A 438 29.07 -4.53 22.67
N ASP A 439 28.45 -5.37 21.84
CA ASP A 439 27.26 -6.14 22.21
C ASP A 439 27.18 -7.55 21.61
N HIS A 440 27.90 -7.85 20.54
CA HIS A 440 27.74 -9.10 19.81
C HIS A 440 28.49 -10.27 20.45
N ASP A 441 29.78 -10.08 20.74
CA ASP A 441 30.69 -11.15 21.17
C ASP A 441 31.15 -10.99 22.63
N VAL A 442 30.25 -10.51 23.49
CA VAL A 442 30.52 -10.14 24.90
C VAL A 442 31.08 -11.31 25.73
N GLN A 443 30.64 -12.53 25.43
CA GLN A 443 31.03 -13.75 26.15
C GLN A 443 32.42 -14.27 25.73
N ASN A 444 32.92 -13.89 24.55
CA ASN A 444 34.22 -14.34 24.06
C ASN A 444 35.36 -13.56 24.72
N LYS A 445 36.09 -14.24 25.59
CA LYS A 445 37.25 -13.69 26.31
C LYS A 445 38.60 -14.09 25.70
N SER A 446 38.62 -14.55 24.45
CA SER A 446 39.88 -14.83 23.75
C SER A 446 40.71 -13.55 23.55
N GLU A 447 42.03 -13.69 23.56
CA GLU A 447 42.97 -12.58 23.38
C GLU A 447 42.67 -11.76 22.11
N LYS A 448 42.41 -12.45 20.99
CA LYS A 448 42.04 -11.81 19.71
C LYS A 448 40.79 -10.94 19.80
N ASN A 449 39.75 -11.39 20.53
CA ASN A 449 38.52 -10.59 20.70
C ASN A 449 38.74 -9.40 21.63
N LEU A 450 39.50 -9.60 22.72
CA LEU A 450 39.85 -8.53 23.65
C LEU A 450 40.72 -7.46 22.99
N GLU A 451 41.67 -7.84 22.15
CA GLU A 451 42.48 -6.92 21.34
C GLU A 451 41.60 -6.09 20.40
N LYS A 452 40.66 -6.74 19.68
CA LYS A 452 39.67 -6.03 18.85
C LYS A 452 38.88 -4.99 19.67
N TYR A 453 38.41 -5.35 20.87
CA TYR A 453 37.66 -4.43 21.74
C TYR A 453 38.51 -3.26 22.23
N GLU A 454 39.76 -3.52 22.61
CA GLU A 454 40.68 -2.46 23.03
C GLU A 454 41.02 -1.53 21.86
N ASN A 455 41.17 -2.05 20.64
CA ASN A 455 41.35 -1.26 19.43
C ASN A 455 40.16 -0.32 19.15
N ILE A 456 38.92 -0.80 19.29
CA ILE A 456 37.71 0.03 19.13
C ILE A 456 37.68 1.14 20.18
N LYS A 457 37.93 0.80 21.44
CA LYS A 457 37.95 1.75 22.55
C LYS A 457 39.03 2.81 22.37
N ASN A 458 40.24 2.42 21.98
CA ASN A 458 41.35 3.33 21.75
C ASN A 458 41.06 4.27 20.58
N PHE A 459 40.53 3.75 19.47
CA PHE A 459 40.10 4.57 18.35
C PHE A 459 39.01 5.57 18.75
N ALA A 460 37.99 5.11 19.50
CA ALA A 460 36.93 5.98 19.98
C ALA A 460 37.48 7.10 20.88
N LYS A 461 38.39 6.76 21.80
CA LYS A 461 39.05 7.74 22.68
C LYS A 461 39.87 8.76 21.88
N GLU A 462 40.67 8.29 20.91
CA GLU A 462 41.51 9.12 20.05
C GLU A 462 40.67 10.12 19.23
N GLN A 463 39.55 9.67 18.69
CA GLN A 463 38.66 10.47 17.84
C GLN A 463 37.62 11.26 18.66
N GLY A 464 37.55 11.04 19.97
CA GLY A 464 36.55 11.64 20.86
C GLY A 464 35.13 11.18 20.54
N ILE A 465 34.93 9.91 20.25
CA ILE A 465 33.63 9.28 19.94
C ILE A 465 33.04 8.72 21.24
N ASP A 466 31.71 8.81 21.40
CA ASP A 466 31.03 8.20 22.55
C ASP A 466 31.10 6.66 22.43
N PHE A 467 31.59 6.00 23.49
CA PHE A 467 31.88 4.57 23.52
C PHE A 467 31.21 3.87 24.70
N TYR A 468 30.51 2.77 24.41
CA TYR A 468 29.86 1.93 25.42
C TYR A 468 30.51 0.52 25.44
N PRO A 469 31.04 0.08 26.59
CA PRO A 469 31.80 -1.16 26.69
C PRO A 469 30.91 -2.41 26.71
N ALA A 470 31.53 -3.57 26.48
CA ALA A 470 30.87 -4.87 26.55
C ALA A 470 30.21 -5.08 27.93
N GLY A 471 28.94 -5.49 27.92
CA GLY A 471 28.13 -5.68 29.13
C GLY A 471 27.27 -4.47 29.54
N ARG A 472 27.42 -3.31 28.88
CA ARG A 472 26.50 -2.18 29.09
C ARG A 472 25.09 -2.44 28.52
N GLY A 473 25.00 -3.20 27.43
CA GLY A 473 23.75 -3.51 26.76
C GLY A 473 23.89 -3.59 25.25
N ILE A 474 22.79 -3.94 24.60
CA ILE A 474 22.71 -4.03 23.15
C ILE A 474 22.66 -2.62 22.57
N GLY A 475 23.43 -2.35 21.51
CA GLY A 475 23.65 -1.01 20.97
C GLY A 475 22.35 -0.29 20.65
N HIS A 476 21.36 -0.98 20.07
CA HIS A 476 20.05 -0.41 19.79
C HIS A 476 19.30 0.07 21.04
N GLN A 477 19.36 -0.70 22.12
CA GLN A 477 18.73 -0.34 23.39
C GLN A 477 19.44 0.89 23.99
N ILE A 478 20.78 0.91 23.95
CA ILE A 478 21.59 2.05 24.40
C ILE A 478 21.24 3.31 23.59
N MET A 479 21.11 3.21 22.27
CA MET A 479 20.77 4.35 21.40
C MET A 479 19.45 5.02 21.81
N ILE A 480 18.47 4.25 22.27
CA ILE A 480 17.16 4.75 22.73
C ILE A 480 17.26 5.29 24.16
N GLU A 481 17.87 4.52 25.07
CA GLU A 481 18.09 4.89 26.49
C GLU A 481 18.86 6.22 26.63
N GLU A 482 19.86 6.43 25.80
CA GLU A 482 20.76 7.59 25.84
C GLU A 482 20.30 8.72 24.90
N GLY A 483 19.17 8.54 24.19
CA GLY A 483 18.57 9.56 23.33
C GLY A 483 19.36 9.91 22.06
N TYR A 484 20.23 9.03 21.58
CA TYR A 484 20.84 9.18 20.24
C TYR A 484 19.82 8.87 19.15
N ALA A 485 19.06 7.78 19.31
CA ALA A 485 17.79 7.62 18.63
C ALA A 485 16.75 8.46 19.40
N PHE A 486 16.10 9.40 18.71
CA PHE A 486 15.14 10.31 19.32
C PHE A 486 14.00 10.58 18.32
N PRO A 487 12.74 10.78 18.77
CA PRO A 487 11.60 10.89 17.87
C PRO A 487 11.79 11.99 16.80
N GLY A 488 11.47 11.67 15.54
CA GLY A 488 11.64 12.57 14.40
C GLY A 488 13.09 12.73 13.91
N ASN A 489 14.02 11.90 14.38
CA ASN A 489 15.38 11.83 13.85
C ASN A 489 15.53 10.73 12.80
N LEU A 490 16.45 10.93 11.85
CA LEU A 490 17.03 9.88 11.02
C LEU A 490 18.28 9.35 11.72
N THR A 491 18.27 8.08 12.13
CA THR A 491 19.38 7.43 12.84
C THR A 491 19.73 6.13 12.15
N VAL A 492 20.99 5.95 11.78
CA VAL A 492 21.44 4.76 11.06
C VAL A 492 22.34 3.89 11.92
N ALA A 493 22.48 2.62 11.56
CA ALA A 493 23.50 1.75 12.16
C ALA A 493 24.13 0.81 11.14
N SER A 494 25.37 0.39 11.39
CA SER A 494 26.00 -0.73 10.67
C SER A 494 25.42 -2.11 11.04
N ASP A 495 24.10 -2.13 11.30
CA ASP A 495 23.29 -3.24 11.77
C ASP A 495 21.87 -3.17 11.18
N SER A 496 21.34 -4.33 10.78
CA SER A 496 20.01 -4.49 10.14
C SER A 496 18.81 -4.15 11.05
N HIS A 497 18.97 -4.21 12.37
CA HIS A 497 17.89 -4.05 13.34
C HIS A 497 17.75 -2.61 13.87
N SER A 498 18.43 -1.66 13.22
CA SER A 498 18.22 -0.21 13.44
C SER A 498 16.77 0.24 13.17
N ASN A 499 15.97 -0.56 12.44
CA ASN A 499 14.53 -0.35 12.30
C ASN A 499 13.80 -0.24 13.65
N THR A 500 14.34 -0.82 14.72
CA THR A 500 13.81 -0.70 16.10
C THR A 500 13.58 0.75 16.52
N TYR A 501 14.37 1.71 16.03
CA TYR A 501 14.19 3.14 16.33
C TYR A 501 12.83 3.68 15.85
N GLY A 502 12.19 3.02 14.88
CA GLY A 502 10.84 3.34 14.44
C GLY A 502 9.77 3.21 15.51
N GLY A 503 9.98 2.40 16.55
CA GLY A 503 9.03 2.25 17.65
C GLY A 503 8.84 3.52 18.51
N ILE A 504 9.81 4.44 18.46
CA ILE A 504 9.75 5.77 19.08
C ILE A 504 9.48 6.89 18.05
N GLY A 505 9.13 6.55 16.81
CA GLY A 505 8.92 7.51 15.72
C GLY A 505 10.20 8.15 15.18
N ALA A 506 11.34 7.49 15.32
CA ALA A 506 12.59 7.85 14.62
C ALA A 506 12.75 6.99 13.37
N LEU A 507 13.19 7.56 12.25
CA LEU A 507 13.49 6.79 11.05
C LEU A 507 14.81 6.05 11.24
N GLY A 508 14.71 4.74 11.46
CA GLY A 508 15.85 3.83 11.57
C GLY A 508 16.08 3.07 10.27
N THR A 509 17.31 3.07 9.75
CA THR A 509 17.68 2.24 8.59
C THR A 509 19.11 1.73 8.70
N ALA A 510 19.33 0.53 8.20
CA ALA A 510 20.63 -0.11 8.18
C ALA A 510 21.54 0.50 7.11
N VAL A 511 22.84 0.51 7.38
CA VAL A 511 23.90 0.89 6.44
C VAL A 511 25.00 -0.18 6.44
N VAL A 512 25.77 -0.30 5.35
CA VAL A 512 26.92 -1.23 5.32
C VAL A 512 28.18 -0.56 5.87
N ARG A 513 29.28 -1.33 6.00
CA ARG A 513 30.55 -0.81 6.53
C ARG A 513 31.09 0.36 5.71
N THR A 514 30.95 0.30 4.39
CA THR A 514 31.38 1.34 3.45
C THR A 514 30.64 2.66 3.70
N ASP A 515 29.32 2.60 3.90
CA ASP A 515 28.51 3.76 4.28
C ASP A 515 28.90 4.33 5.64
N ALA A 516 29.09 3.47 6.65
CA ALA A 516 29.51 3.94 7.96
C ALA A 516 30.87 4.66 7.89
N ALA A 517 31.83 4.12 7.13
CA ALA A 517 33.11 4.78 6.89
C ALA A 517 32.96 6.11 6.12
N ALA A 518 32.06 6.18 5.15
CA ALA A 518 31.75 7.41 4.42
C ALA A 518 31.15 8.48 5.33
N ILE A 519 30.21 8.11 6.21
CA ILE A 519 29.64 9.01 7.23
C ILE A 519 30.73 9.45 8.21
N TRP A 520 31.62 8.56 8.65
CA TRP A 520 32.71 8.94 9.55
C TRP A 520 33.68 9.93 8.89
N ALA A 521 33.95 9.78 7.59
CA ALA A 521 34.86 10.65 6.83
C ALA A 521 34.24 11.98 6.43
N THR A 522 32.95 12.01 6.08
CA THR A 522 32.33 13.18 5.42
C THR A 522 31.11 13.74 6.17
N GLY A 523 30.60 13.01 7.16
CA GLY A 523 29.38 13.33 7.90
C GLY A 523 28.09 12.93 7.19
N GLN A 524 28.16 12.42 5.96
CA GLN A 524 27.00 12.14 5.11
C GLN A 524 27.15 10.84 4.31
N THR A 525 26.03 10.33 3.81
CA THR A 525 25.96 9.28 2.79
C THR A 525 24.75 9.57 1.88
N TRP A 526 24.37 8.64 1.02
CA TRP A 526 23.18 8.73 0.18
C TRP A 526 22.12 7.68 0.60
N TRP A 527 20.88 7.97 0.24
CA TRP A 527 19.76 7.05 0.38
C TRP A 527 18.74 7.27 -0.73
N GLN A 528 18.19 6.18 -1.27
CA GLN A 528 16.98 6.25 -2.08
C GLN A 528 15.78 6.10 -1.15
N VAL A 529 14.83 7.03 -1.20
CA VAL A 529 13.62 6.93 -0.40
C VAL A 529 12.76 5.79 -0.96
N PRO A 530 12.53 4.70 -0.22
CA PRO A 530 11.74 3.59 -0.74
C PRO A 530 10.26 3.98 -0.89
N PRO A 531 9.48 3.22 -1.67
CA PRO A 531 8.03 3.26 -1.59
C PRO A 531 7.56 3.05 -0.15
N VAL A 532 6.60 3.85 0.31
CA VAL A 532 6.07 3.73 1.68
C VAL A 532 4.75 2.95 1.67
N ALA A 533 4.69 1.89 2.48
CA ALA A 533 3.46 1.13 2.76
C ALA A 533 2.84 1.64 4.07
N ASN A 534 1.53 1.87 4.08
CA ASN A 534 0.78 2.15 5.30
C ASN A 534 0.30 0.83 5.92
N VAL A 535 0.70 0.53 7.15
CA VAL A 535 0.19 -0.62 7.91
C VAL A 535 -0.75 -0.12 8.99
N VAL A 536 -2.05 -0.36 8.80
CA VAL A 536 -3.12 0.09 9.71
C VAL A 536 -3.41 -1.00 10.75
N LEU A 537 -3.19 -0.67 12.01
CA LEU A 537 -3.52 -1.51 13.16
C LEU A 537 -4.85 -1.02 13.76
N GLU A 538 -5.92 -1.81 13.60
CA GLU A 538 -7.26 -1.47 14.04
C GLU A 538 -7.70 -2.31 15.25
N GLY A 539 -8.64 -1.81 16.04
CA GLY A 539 -9.28 -2.57 17.12
C GLY A 539 -8.48 -2.62 18.44
N GLU A 540 -8.76 -3.64 19.27
CA GLU A 540 -8.17 -3.78 20.61
C GLU A 540 -7.37 -5.07 20.74
N LEU A 541 -6.19 -5.01 21.34
CA LEU A 541 -5.32 -6.17 21.51
C LEU A 541 -5.87 -7.11 22.60
N PRO A 542 -6.18 -8.38 22.30
CA PRO A 542 -6.73 -9.31 23.29
C PRO A 542 -5.74 -9.62 24.42
N GLU A 543 -6.28 -9.92 25.60
CA GLU A 543 -5.47 -10.30 26.76
C GLU A 543 -4.58 -11.50 26.45
N GLY A 544 -3.30 -11.39 26.83
CA GLY A 544 -2.27 -12.41 26.56
C GLY A 544 -1.57 -12.25 25.20
N THR A 545 -2.01 -11.32 24.36
CA THR A 545 -1.37 -11.00 23.07
C THR A 545 -0.42 -9.80 23.24
N THR A 546 0.74 -9.85 22.59
CA THR A 546 1.83 -8.88 22.75
C THR A 546 2.25 -8.25 21.43
N GLY A 547 3.14 -7.24 21.47
CA GLY A 547 3.76 -6.70 20.26
C GLY A 547 4.53 -7.75 19.43
N LYS A 548 5.01 -8.82 20.08
CA LYS A 548 5.67 -9.93 19.39
C LYS A 548 4.71 -10.72 18.52
N ASP A 549 3.51 -10.98 19.04
CA ASP A 549 2.46 -11.70 18.32
C ASP A 549 1.97 -10.88 17.13
N ILE A 550 1.82 -9.55 17.29
CA ILE A 550 1.46 -8.65 16.19
C ILE A 550 2.44 -8.79 15.02
N ILE A 551 3.76 -8.65 15.26
CA ILE A 551 4.72 -8.68 14.15
C ILE A 551 4.92 -10.09 13.57
N ILE A 552 4.81 -11.15 14.38
CA ILE A 552 4.80 -12.52 13.84
C ILE A 552 3.57 -12.74 12.95
N ALA A 553 2.40 -12.28 13.38
CA ALA A 553 1.19 -12.38 12.59
C ALA A 553 1.28 -11.56 11.30
N LEU A 554 1.82 -10.34 11.34
CA LEU A 554 2.08 -9.55 10.13
C LEU A 554 2.99 -10.32 9.15
N CYS A 555 4.13 -10.85 9.61
CA CYS A 555 5.04 -11.63 8.77
C CYS A 555 4.42 -12.93 8.23
N GLY A 556 3.60 -13.61 9.04
CA GLY A 556 3.00 -14.89 8.69
C GLY A 556 1.75 -14.76 7.82
N LEU A 557 0.95 -13.71 8.01
CA LEU A 557 -0.29 -13.48 7.29
C LEU A 557 -0.06 -12.71 5.99
N PHE A 558 0.90 -11.78 5.95
CA PHE A 558 1.32 -11.07 4.73
C PHE A 558 2.69 -11.62 4.32
N ASN A 559 2.69 -12.85 3.81
CA ASN A 559 3.91 -13.62 3.56
C ASN A 559 4.31 -13.67 2.07
N ASN A 560 3.60 -12.95 1.20
CA ASN A 560 3.83 -12.89 -0.25
C ASN A 560 4.63 -11.65 -0.66
N ASP A 561 5.58 -11.22 0.20
CA ASP A 561 6.48 -10.09 -0.05
C ASP A 561 5.75 -8.75 -0.25
N GLU A 562 4.59 -8.58 0.38
CA GLU A 562 3.73 -7.41 0.26
C GLU A 562 4.48 -6.12 0.61
N VAL A 563 5.43 -6.15 1.54
CA VAL A 563 6.23 -4.98 1.97
C VAL A 563 7.71 -5.12 1.67
N LEU A 564 8.11 -6.10 0.86
CA LEU A 564 9.52 -6.26 0.46
C LEU A 564 10.01 -4.96 -0.19
N ASN A 565 11.18 -4.47 0.24
CA ASN A 565 11.78 -3.21 -0.20
C ASN A 565 10.95 -1.94 0.06
N HIS A 566 9.89 -2.00 0.88
CA HIS A 566 9.15 -0.82 1.30
C HIS A 566 9.70 -0.28 2.62
N ALA A 567 9.50 1.01 2.89
CA ALA A 567 9.43 1.46 4.27
C ALA A 567 7.98 1.39 4.76
N ILE A 568 7.77 1.11 6.04
CA ILE A 568 6.45 0.99 6.64
C ILE A 568 6.19 2.21 7.53
N GLU A 569 5.03 2.81 7.35
CA GLU A 569 4.44 3.73 8.32
C GLU A 569 3.26 3.04 9.01
N PHE A 570 3.31 2.92 10.33
CA PHE A 570 2.22 2.33 11.12
C PHE A 570 1.18 3.41 11.44
N THR A 571 -0.09 3.14 11.12
CA THR A 571 -1.24 3.99 11.48
C THR A 571 -2.36 3.16 12.10
N GLY A 572 -3.51 3.77 12.39
CA GLY A 572 -4.67 3.10 12.97
C GLY A 572 -4.91 3.46 14.44
N ASP A 573 -6.12 3.18 14.91
CA ASP A 573 -6.62 3.59 16.22
C ASP A 573 -6.04 2.75 17.38
N ALA A 574 -5.60 1.52 17.10
CA ALA A 574 -5.00 0.64 18.10
C ALA A 574 -3.64 1.14 18.62
N ILE A 575 -2.92 1.94 17.83
CA ILE A 575 -1.55 2.40 18.15
C ILE A 575 -1.49 3.09 19.51
N LYS A 576 -2.49 3.93 19.85
CA LYS A 576 -2.53 4.68 21.11
C LYS A 576 -2.50 3.77 22.35
N ASN A 577 -2.92 2.52 22.20
CA ASN A 577 -2.95 1.52 23.27
C ASN A 577 -1.68 0.64 23.31
N LEU A 578 -0.80 0.73 22.31
CA LEU A 578 0.45 -0.02 22.28
C LEU A 578 1.56 0.71 23.06
N SER A 579 2.19 0.00 24.00
CA SER A 579 3.35 0.50 24.74
C SER A 579 4.55 0.75 23.83
N VAL A 580 5.49 1.59 24.25
CA VAL A 580 6.75 1.79 23.50
C VAL A 580 7.50 0.47 23.31
N ASP A 581 7.52 -0.40 24.31
CA ASP A 581 8.19 -1.70 24.20
C ASP A 581 7.58 -2.57 23.09
N TYR A 582 6.25 -2.60 22.96
CA TYR A 582 5.57 -3.32 21.87
C TYR A 582 5.89 -2.70 20.50
N ARG A 583 5.87 -1.36 20.40
CA ARG A 583 6.22 -0.66 19.16
C ARG A 583 7.66 -0.93 18.74
N LEU A 584 8.60 -0.95 19.69
CA LEU A 584 10.00 -1.27 19.43
C LEU A 584 10.16 -2.73 18.97
N THR A 585 9.44 -3.68 19.57
CA THR A 585 9.42 -5.08 19.13
C THR A 585 8.91 -5.21 17.69
N ILE A 586 7.80 -4.54 17.37
CA ILE A 586 7.20 -4.55 16.02
C ILE A 586 8.17 -3.92 15.02
N ALA A 587 8.66 -2.71 15.32
CA ALA A 587 9.58 -1.97 14.47
C ALA A 587 10.88 -2.75 14.21
N ASN A 588 11.44 -3.41 15.23
CA ASN A 588 12.64 -4.25 15.11
C ASN A 588 12.47 -5.36 14.07
N MET A 589 11.37 -6.10 14.13
CA MET A 589 11.13 -7.27 13.27
C MET A 589 10.56 -6.93 11.89
N THR A 590 10.34 -5.65 11.56
CA THR A 590 10.04 -5.25 10.17
C THR A 590 11.17 -5.63 9.21
N THR A 591 12.41 -5.68 9.69
CA THR A 591 13.57 -6.20 8.96
C THR A 591 13.33 -7.63 8.46
N GLU A 592 12.77 -8.49 9.30
CA GLU A 592 12.50 -9.89 8.96
C GLU A 592 11.29 -10.05 8.03
N TRP A 593 10.37 -9.08 8.03
CA TRP A 593 9.27 -9.04 7.08
C TRP A 593 9.73 -8.63 5.66
N GLY A 594 10.91 -8.04 5.54
CA GLY A 594 11.48 -7.57 4.27
C GLY A 594 11.41 -6.06 4.06
N ALA A 595 10.92 -5.31 5.06
CA ALA A 595 10.85 -3.85 5.01
C ALA A 595 12.18 -3.21 5.43
N LEU A 596 12.46 -2.04 4.85
CA LEU A 596 13.69 -1.27 5.08
C LEU A 596 13.63 -0.41 6.34
N SER A 597 12.42 -0.06 6.78
CA SER A 597 12.14 0.63 8.04
C SER A 597 10.69 0.41 8.44
N GLY A 598 10.36 0.65 9.71
CA GLY A 598 8.99 0.59 10.23
C GLY A 598 8.76 1.62 11.31
N VAL A 599 8.06 2.71 11.00
CA VAL A 599 7.98 3.92 11.83
C VAL A 599 6.58 4.08 12.42
N PHE A 600 6.50 4.20 13.74
CA PHE A 600 5.28 4.57 14.49
C PHE A 600 5.13 6.09 14.60
N PRO A 601 3.91 6.60 14.82
CA PRO A 601 3.69 8.03 14.99
C PRO A 601 4.31 8.57 16.29
N ILE A 602 4.67 9.85 16.27
CA ILE A 602 5.15 10.59 17.44
C ILE A 602 3.94 11.06 18.25
N ASP A 603 3.49 10.24 19.19
CA ASP A 603 2.31 10.48 20.01
C ASP A 603 2.62 10.69 21.50
N ASN A 604 1.56 10.81 22.31
CA ASN A 604 1.70 11.03 23.75
C ASN A 604 2.35 9.83 24.48
N THR A 605 2.23 8.61 23.95
CA THR A 605 2.86 7.43 24.54
C THR A 605 4.39 7.55 24.51
N VAL A 606 4.94 7.94 23.36
CA VAL A 606 6.39 8.17 23.20
C VAL A 606 6.84 9.37 24.04
N ILE A 607 6.07 10.46 24.06
CA ILE A 607 6.40 11.66 24.86
C ILE A 607 6.44 11.34 26.36
N ASN A 608 5.48 10.57 26.85
CA ASN A 608 5.43 10.16 28.25
C ASN A 608 6.60 9.24 28.60
N TRP A 609 6.97 8.32 27.69
CA TRP A 609 8.14 7.46 27.86
C TRP A 609 9.43 8.27 28.03
N TYR A 610 9.67 9.26 27.16
CA TYR A 610 10.84 10.13 27.27
C TYR A 610 10.78 11.10 28.46
N THR A 611 9.58 11.50 28.90
CA THR A 611 9.40 12.28 30.13
C THR A 611 9.83 11.45 31.34
N ASN A 612 9.46 10.17 31.41
CA ASN A 612 9.93 9.26 32.45
C ASN A 612 11.44 8.98 32.33
N ARG A 613 11.97 8.85 31.10
CA ARG A 613 13.40 8.67 30.89
C ARG A 613 14.21 9.87 31.40
N LEU A 614 13.71 11.10 31.23
CA LEU A 614 14.33 12.31 31.76
C LEU A 614 14.51 12.26 33.29
N LEU A 615 13.54 11.71 34.03
CA LEU A 615 13.65 11.54 35.48
C LEU A 615 14.82 10.64 35.88
N ARG A 616 15.17 9.68 35.02
CA ARG A 616 16.27 8.73 35.24
C ARG A 616 17.62 9.28 34.84
N VAL A 617 17.72 9.92 33.68
CA VAL A 617 19.01 10.45 33.18
C VAL A 617 19.34 11.85 33.73
N GLY A 618 18.36 12.52 34.32
CA GLY A 618 18.49 13.84 34.92
C GLY A 618 18.35 14.99 33.91
N PRO A 619 18.01 16.20 34.38
CA PRO A 619 17.68 17.36 33.54
C PRO A 619 18.83 17.88 32.68
N ASN A 620 20.07 17.58 33.07
CA ASN A 620 21.29 18.05 32.41
C ASN A 620 21.79 17.08 31.33
N HIS A 621 21.08 16.00 31.07
CA HIS A 621 21.50 15.03 30.06
C HIS A 621 21.53 15.70 28.67
N PRO A 622 22.58 15.45 27.85
CA PRO A 622 22.86 16.26 26.65
C PRO A 622 21.80 16.18 25.55
N ARG A 623 21.05 15.07 25.49
CA ARG A 623 20.06 14.80 24.41
C ARG A 623 18.63 14.76 24.92
N ILE A 624 18.38 14.03 26.00
CA ILE A 624 17.10 14.00 26.73
C ILE A 624 17.10 15.10 27.81
N ASN A 625 16.45 16.23 27.58
CA ASN A 625 16.33 17.33 28.55
C ASN A 625 15.02 18.11 28.33
N ASN A 626 14.73 19.07 29.22
CA ASN A 626 13.49 19.86 29.14
C ASN A 626 13.31 20.53 27.78
N LYS A 627 14.39 21.09 27.20
CA LYS A 627 14.33 21.76 25.89
C LYS A 627 13.95 20.80 24.78
N THR A 628 14.54 19.60 24.73
CA THR A 628 14.21 18.62 23.69
C THR A 628 12.82 18.03 23.85
N LEU A 629 12.34 17.84 25.09
CA LEU A 629 10.97 17.41 25.36
C LEU A 629 9.92 18.47 25.03
N GLU A 630 10.17 19.74 25.34
CA GLU A 630 9.28 20.85 24.96
C GLU A 630 9.19 20.98 23.45
N ASN A 631 10.33 20.92 22.76
CA ASN A 631 10.34 20.90 21.30
C ASN A 631 9.57 19.70 20.73
N LEU A 632 9.73 18.52 21.31
CA LEU A 632 9.01 17.31 20.90
C LEU A 632 7.49 17.47 21.09
N LYS A 633 7.05 18.14 22.16
CA LYS A 633 5.62 18.39 22.41
C LYS A 633 5.01 19.39 21.42
N ASN A 634 5.76 20.45 21.10
CA ASN A 634 5.27 21.60 20.33
C ASN A 634 5.43 21.44 18.81
N ASN A 635 6.48 20.73 18.35
CA ASN A 635 6.88 20.65 16.95
C ASN A 635 6.90 19.19 16.46
N ARG A 636 5.78 18.48 16.64
CA ARG A 636 5.64 17.08 16.22
C ARG A 636 5.65 16.99 14.70
N VAL A 637 6.53 16.16 14.16
CA VAL A 637 6.48 15.78 12.75
C VAL A 637 5.35 14.78 12.58
N VAL A 638 4.40 15.08 11.71
CA VAL A 638 3.26 14.22 11.36
C VAL A 638 3.13 14.17 9.85
N ALA A 639 2.65 13.06 9.31
CA ALA A 639 2.33 12.94 7.89
C ALA A 639 1.32 14.02 7.45
N ASP A 640 1.41 14.46 6.19
CA ASP A 640 0.37 15.29 5.58
C ASP A 640 -0.91 14.48 5.37
N LYS A 641 -2.06 15.17 5.38
CA LYS A 641 -3.38 14.51 5.28
C LYS A 641 -3.61 13.84 3.92
N ASP A 642 -2.95 14.34 2.90
CA ASP A 642 -2.97 13.87 1.52
C ASP A 642 -1.67 13.16 1.13
N ALA A 643 -0.91 12.66 2.12
CA ALA A 643 0.28 11.86 1.89
C ALA A 643 -0.04 10.59 1.09
N TYR A 644 0.80 10.30 0.10
CA TYR A 644 0.67 9.09 -0.71
C TYR A 644 1.42 7.91 -0.09
N TYR A 645 0.79 6.74 -0.14
CA TYR A 645 1.36 5.45 0.23
C TYR A 645 1.19 4.50 -0.94
N ALA A 646 2.23 3.76 -1.30
CA ALA A 646 2.20 2.81 -2.42
C ALA A 646 1.19 1.67 -2.22
N LYS A 647 0.90 1.34 -0.95
CA LYS A 647 -0.08 0.33 -0.56
C LYS A 647 -0.54 0.54 0.87
N THR A 648 -1.66 -0.07 1.21
CA THR A 648 -2.23 -0.10 2.56
C THR A 648 -2.50 -1.55 2.96
N LEU A 649 -1.94 -1.98 4.08
CA LEU A 649 -2.20 -3.27 4.70
C LEU A 649 -2.97 -3.02 6.00
N LYS A 650 -4.06 -3.73 6.24
CA LYS A 650 -4.87 -3.58 7.45
C LYS A 650 -4.98 -4.89 8.21
N ILE A 651 -4.91 -4.83 9.53
CA ILE A 651 -5.13 -5.97 10.44
C ILE A 651 -5.99 -5.54 11.63
N ASP A 652 -7.03 -6.32 11.93
CA ASP A 652 -7.86 -6.14 13.13
C ASP A 652 -7.23 -6.90 14.30
N LEU A 653 -6.61 -6.16 15.22
CA LEU A 653 -5.93 -6.74 16.37
C LEU A 653 -6.88 -7.52 17.29
N SER A 654 -8.18 -7.18 17.30
CA SER A 654 -9.20 -7.84 18.13
C SER A 654 -9.42 -9.30 17.75
N THR A 655 -8.97 -9.69 16.56
CA THR A 655 -9.05 -11.07 16.05
C THR A 655 -7.76 -11.86 16.23
N LEU A 656 -6.73 -11.24 16.82
CA LEU A 656 -5.42 -11.85 17.00
C LEU A 656 -5.38 -12.73 18.25
N SER A 657 -4.62 -13.83 18.17
CA SER A 657 -4.24 -14.67 19.30
C SER A 657 -2.73 -14.63 19.49
N PRO A 658 -2.16 -15.20 20.56
CA PRO A 658 -0.72 -15.41 20.63
C PRO A 658 -0.24 -16.28 19.44
N TYR A 659 0.92 -15.93 18.89
CA TYR A 659 1.44 -16.46 17.62
C TYR A 659 2.90 -16.88 17.75
N VAL A 660 3.26 -17.95 17.03
CA VAL A 660 4.62 -18.50 16.99
C VAL A 660 5.08 -18.57 15.53
N ALA A 661 6.32 -18.12 15.28
CA ALA A 661 6.94 -18.25 13.97
C ALA A 661 7.87 -19.47 13.94
N GLY A 662 7.70 -20.36 12.95
CA GLY A 662 8.63 -21.46 12.69
C GLY A 662 7.95 -22.79 12.32
N PRO A 663 8.78 -23.84 12.10
CA PRO A 663 10.22 -23.83 12.31
C PRO A 663 10.98 -23.10 11.21
N ASN A 664 12.14 -22.54 11.56
CA ASN A 664 13.19 -22.07 10.66
C ASN A 664 12.83 -21.01 9.60
N SER A 665 11.68 -20.35 9.75
CA SER A 665 11.28 -19.19 8.95
C SER A 665 10.34 -18.30 9.76
N VAL A 666 10.49 -16.99 9.63
CA VAL A 666 9.62 -15.98 10.26
C VAL A 666 8.26 -15.87 9.55
N LYS A 667 8.21 -16.23 8.26
CA LYS A 667 7.00 -16.20 7.44
C LYS A 667 6.06 -17.38 7.69
N VAL A 668 6.50 -18.36 8.47
CA VAL A 668 5.66 -19.49 8.91
C VAL A 668 5.05 -19.14 10.25
N GLY A 669 3.99 -18.33 10.25
CA GLY A 669 3.27 -17.93 11.46
C GLY A 669 2.10 -18.88 11.77
N THR A 670 2.10 -19.45 12.98
CA THR A 670 1.05 -20.35 13.46
C THR A 670 0.52 -19.87 14.81
N SER A 671 -0.79 -19.89 15.02
CA SER A 671 -1.40 -19.59 16.31
C SER A 671 -0.99 -20.62 17.38
N ILE A 672 -0.87 -20.18 18.64
CA ILE A 672 -0.32 -21.02 19.71
C ILE A 672 -1.17 -22.28 20.01
N ASP A 673 -2.49 -22.20 19.85
CA ASP A 673 -3.43 -23.31 20.05
C ASP A 673 -3.09 -24.52 19.15
N LYS A 674 -2.84 -24.25 17.87
CA LYS A 674 -2.48 -25.28 16.88
C LYS A 674 -1.10 -25.87 17.12
N LEU A 675 -0.16 -25.06 17.59
CA LEU A 675 1.22 -25.50 17.78
C LEU A 675 1.41 -26.25 19.11
N SER A 676 0.73 -25.81 20.18
CA SER A 676 0.75 -26.49 21.48
C SER A 676 0.18 -27.92 21.40
N ALA A 677 -0.89 -28.11 20.61
CA ALA A 677 -1.49 -29.43 20.37
C ALA A 677 -0.53 -30.46 19.74
N GLN A 678 0.58 -30.04 19.13
CA GLN A 678 1.59 -30.93 18.53
C GLN A 678 2.59 -31.47 19.55
N GLU A 679 2.59 -30.95 20.79
CA GLU A 679 3.48 -31.38 21.87
C GLU A 679 4.97 -31.41 21.52
N LEU A 680 5.42 -30.43 20.73
CA LEU A 680 6.80 -30.33 20.27
C LEU A 680 7.75 -30.10 21.45
N LYS A 681 8.57 -31.09 21.78
CA LYS A 681 9.52 -31.01 22.90
C LYS A 681 10.59 -29.96 22.64
N VAL A 682 10.78 -29.07 23.60
CA VAL A 682 11.79 -28.01 23.53
C VAL A 682 13.03 -28.46 24.30
N ASN A 683 14.22 -28.15 23.76
CA ASN A 683 15.50 -28.38 24.45
C ASN A 683 16.06 -27.09 25.02
N LYS A 684 15.84 -25.96 24.33
CA LYS A 684 16.36 -24.66 24.75
C LYS A 684 15.34 -23.54 24.58
N ALA A 685 15.29 -22.69 25.58
CA ALA A 685 14.49 -21.47 25.58
C ALA A 685 15.41 -20.25 25.72
N TYR A 686 15.02 -19.11 25.10
CA TYR A 686 15.84 -17.90 25.14
C TYR A 686 15.01 -16.63 25.28
N LEU A 687 15.26 -15.88 26.35
CA LEU A 687 14.78 -14.51 26.55
C LEU A 687 15.99 -13.57 26.53
N VAL A 688 16.41 -13.24 25.31
CA VAL A 688 17.60 -12.45 24.98
C VAL A 688 17.29 -11.55 23.77
N SER A 689 18.25 -10.72 23.36
CA SER A 689 18.23 -9.86 22.15
C SER A 689 17.60 -8.47 22.31
N CYS A 690 17.74 -7.64 21.27
CA CYS A 690 17.16 -6.29 21.21
C CYS A 690 15.65 -6.27 20.96
N THR A 691 15.06 -7.41 20.59
CA THR A 691 13.64 -7.52 20.22
C THR A 691 12.76 -7.59 21.46
N ASN A 692 13.05 -8.52 22.38
CA ASN A 692 12.34 -8.74 23.63
C ASN A 692 13.33 -9.19 24.72
N SER A 693 13.62 -8.29 25.65
CA SER A 693 14.47 -8.46 26.84
C SER A 693 14.48 -7.18 27.70
N ARG A 694 13.43 -6.34 27.56
CA ARG A 694 13.22 -5.15 28.39
C ARG A 694 12.56 -5.57 29.70
N LEU A 695 12.41 -4.63 30.62
CA LEU A 695 11.84 -4.91 31.94
C LEU A 695 10.45 -5.54 31.82
N SER A 696 9.60 -5.05 30.91
CA SER A 696 8.27 -5.60 30.66
C SER A 696 8.32 -7.06 30.21
N ASP A 697 9.20 -7.40 29.27
CA ASP A 697 9.41 -8.77 28.77
C ASP A 697 9.90 -9.72 29.89
N ILE A 698 10.87 -9.25 30.69
CA ILE A 698 11.43 -10.01 31.82
C ILE A 698 10.36 -10.26 32.89
N LYS A 699 9.55 -9.25 33.20
CA LYS A 699 8.43 -9.39 34.15
C LYS A 699 7.37 -10.34 33.63
N ALA A 700 7.06 -10.27 32.34
CA ALA A 700 6.09 -11.17 31.72
C ALA A 700 6.53 -12.64 31.83
N ALA A 701 7.77 -12.94 31.48
CA ALA A 701 8.34 -14.27 31.68
C ALA A 701 8.41 -14.69 33.15
N ALA A 702 8.83 -13.77 34.05
CA ALA A 702 8.90 -14.02 35.48
C ALA A 702 7.53 -14.39 36.07
N ASN A 703 6.46 -13.73 35.63
CA ASN A 703 5.09 -14.01 36.06
C ASN A 703 4.64 -15.42 35.66
N VAL A 704 5.03 -15.89 34.47
CA VAL A 704 4.69 -17.24 33.99
C VAL A 704 5.47 -18.31 34.77
N VAL A 705 6.77 -18.11 35.02
CA VAL A 705 7.57 -19.12 35.73
C VAL A 705 7.35 -19.15 37.25
N LYS A 706 6.70 -18.13 37.82
CA LYS A 706 6.57 -17.96 39.27
C LYS A 706 5.95 -19.19 39.92
N GLY A 707 6.66 -19.76 40.91
CA GLY A 707 6.22 -20.96 41.62
C GLY A 707 6.53 -22.29 40.90
N ASN A 708 7.10 -22.24 39.70
CA ASN A 708 7.46 -23.41 38.90
C ASN A 708 8.98 -23.56 38.77
N LYS A 709 9.41 -24.71 38.21
CA LYS A 709 10.80 -24.97 37.82
C LYS A 709 10.85 -25.25 36.32
N ILE A 710 11.99 -24.92 35.70
CA ILE A 710 12.24 -25.29 34.30
C ILE A 710 12.23 -26.81 34.16
N ALA A 711 11.62 -27.31 33.08
CA ALA A 711 11.46 -28.75 32.84
C ALA A 711 12.80 -29.48 32.78
N PRO A 712 12.90 -30.73 33.28
CA PRO A 712 14.11 -31.52 33.16
C PRO A 712 14.56 -31.68 31.71
N GLY A 713 15.82 -31.38 31.42
CA GLY A 713 16.39 -31.46 30.07
C GLY A 713 16.21 -30.20 29.22
N VAL A 714 15.60 -29.14 29.77
CA VAL A 714 15.48 -27.83 29.11
C VAL A 714 16.43 -26.81 29.72
N GLU A 715 17.16 -26.10 28.86
CA GLU A 715 17.99 -24.97 29.26
C GLU A 715 17.31 -23.65 28.88
N PHE A 716 16.95 -22.82 29.86
CA PHE A 716 16.36 -21.50 29.60
C PHE A 716 17.38 -20.40 29.86
N TYR A 717 17.87 -19.76 28.80
CA TYR A 717 18.85 -18.68 28.87
C TYR A 717 18.16 -17.30 28.91
N ILE A 718 18.61 -16.42 29.81
CA ILE A 718 18.08 -15.06 29.96
C ILE A 718 19.19 -14.02 29.90
N ALA A 719 18.94 -12.89 29.23
CA ALA A 719 19.81 -11.72 29.20
C ALA A 719 18.94 -10.46 29.17
N ALA A 720 19.28 -9.45 29.97
CA ALA A 720 18.63 -8.16 29.86
C ALA A 720 19.13 -7.39 28.63
N ALA A 721 18.27 -6.55 28.06
CA ALA A 721 18.62 -5.71 26.92
C ALA A 721 19.75 -4.71 27.24
N SER A 722 19.87 -4.31 28.51
CA SER A 722 20.94 -3.47 29.03
C SER A 722 21.22 -3.75 30.51
N SER A 723 22.37 -3.30 31.00
CA SER A 723 22.69 -3.36 32.44
C SER A 723 21.70 -2.56 33.29
N GLU A 724 21.15 -1.48 32.74
CA GLU A 724 20.09 -0.70 33.39
C GLU A 724 18.80 -1.51 33.54
N VAL A 725 18.37 -2.20 32.47
CA VAL A 725 17.21 -3.08 32.52
C VAL A 725 17.42 -4.25 33.49
N GLN A 726 18.63 -4.82 33.54
CA GLN A 726 18.94 -5.88 34.49
C GLN A 726 18.78 -5.39 35.93
N ALA A 727 19.37 -4.23 36.25
CA ALA A 727 19.27 -3.64 37.58
C ALA A 727 17.81 -3.37 37.98
N ASP A 728 16.98 -2.91 37.05
CA ASP A 728 15.55 -2.72 37.31
C ASP A 728 14.83 -4.04 37.57
N ALA A 729 15.13 -5.08 36.79
CA ALA A 729 14.54 -6.40 36.96
C ALA A 729 14.98 -7.09 38.26
N GLU A 730 16.21 -6.84 38.70
CA GLU A 730 16.73 -7.26 40.00
C GLU A 730 16.01 -6.54 41.14
N ALA A 731 15.85 -5.21 41.03
CA ALA A 731 15.14 -4.40 42.02
C ALA A 731 13.65 -4.74 42.13
N ASP A 732 12.99 -5.05 41.02
CA ASP A 732 11.58 -5.49 40.97
C ASP A 732 11.38 -6.94 41.46
N GLY A 733 12.46 -7.73 41.53
CA GLY A 733 12.44 -9.14 41.93
C GLY A 733 12.10 -10.13 40.80
N ALA A 734 11.80 -9.64 39.60
CA ALA A 734 11.55 -10.45 38.42
C ALA A 734 12.78 -11.28 38.03
N TRP A 735 13.98 -10.70 38.09
CA TRP A 735 15.23 -11.40 37.79
C TRP A 735 15.47 -12.56 38.76
N LYS A 736 15.28 -12.31 40.06
CA LYS A 736 15.39 -13.33 41.11
C LYS A 736 14.42 -14.50 40.86
N THR A 737 13.18 -14.18 40.50
CA THR A 737 12.15 -15.20 40.18
C THR A 737 12.60 -16.13 39.05
N LEU A 738 13.18 -15.59 37.99
CA LEU A 738 13.70 -16.38 36.86
C LEU A 738 14.89 -17.27 37.27
N ILE A 739 15.84 -16.73 38.04
CA ILE A 739 16.98 -17.50 38.55
C ILE A 739 16.52 -18.63 39.46
N GLU A 740 15.59 -18.35 40.38
CA GLU A 740 15.02 -19.36 41.28
C GLU A 740 14.26 -20.45 40.52
N ALA A 741 13.64 -20.15 39.37
CA ALA A 741 13.01 -21.15 38.52
C ALA A 741 14.02 -22.08 37.82
N GLY A 742 15.28 -21.67 37.69
CA GLY A 742 16.36 -22.44 37.05
C GLY A 742 16.87 -21.83 35.74
N CYS A 743 16.56 -20.56 35.45
CA CYS A 743 17.08 -19.88 34.27
C CYS A 743 18.60 -19.62 34.38
N ILE A 744 19.29 -19.64 33.23
CA ILE A 744 20.73 -19.45 33.10
C ILE A 744 21.00 -18.01 32.65
N PRO A 745 21.58 -17.14 33.49
CA PRO A 745 21.84 -15.76 33.12
C PRO A 745 23.03 -15.66 32.16
N LEU A 746 22.89 -14.77 31.18
CA LEU A 746 23.93 -14.33 30.25
C LEU A 746 24.18 -12.83 30.44
N PRO A 747 25.38 -12.32 30.13
CA PRO A 747 25.64 -10.89 30.19
C PRO A 747 24.77 -10.13 29.18
N ALA A 748 24.44 -8.87 29.49
CA ALA A 748 23.71 -8.00 28.59
C ALA A 748 24.45 -7.85 27.24
N GLY A 749 23.83 -8.33 26.17
CA GLY A 749 24.38 -8.45 24.83
C GLY A 749 23.54 -9.37 23.94
N CYS A 750 23.95 -9.55 22.68
CA CYS A 750 23.20 -10.34 21.69
C CYS A 750 23.29 -11.85 21.94
N GLY A 751 24.51 -12.39 22.10
CA GLY A 751 24.75 -13.81 22.40
C GLY A 751 24.08 -14.77 21.38
N PRO A 752 23.31 -15.77 21.85
CA PRO A 752 22.72 -16.80 20.99
C PRO A 752 21.82 -16.29 19.86
N CYS A 753 21.28 -15.07 19.98
CA CYS A 753 20.48 -14.41 18.94
C CYS A 753 21.22 -14.32 17.59
N ILE A 754 22.54 -14.23 17.63
CA ILE A 754 23.40 -14.17 16.43
C ILE A 754 24.24 -15.43 16.23
N GLY A 755 23.97 -16.50 16.99
CA GLY A 755 24.72 -17.75 16.91
C GLY A 755 26.09 -17.72 17.59
N LEU A 756 26.28 -16.83 18.58
CA LEU A 756 27.52 -16.75 19.38
C LEU A 756 27.26 -17.02 20.86
N GLY A 757 28.31 -17.40 21.59
CA GLY A 757 28.27 -17.60 23.05
C GLY A 757 27.69 -18.95 23.49
N ALA A 758 27.32 -19.03 24.77
CA ALA A 758 26.79 -20.24 25.39
C ALA A 758 25.36 -20.55 24.93
N GLY A 759 25.00 -21.84 24.89
CA GLY A 759 23.62 -22.28 24.65
C GLY A 759 23.21 -22.41 23.19
N LEU A 760 24.15 -22.55 22.24
CA LEU A 760 23.81 -22.80 20.83
C LEU A 760 23.06 -24.12 20.63
N LEU A 761 22.13 -24.16 19.67
CA LEU A 761 21.38 -25.37 19.32
C LEU A 761 22.27 -26.42 18.67
N LYS A 762 22.11 -27.68 19.09
CA LYS A 762 22.79 -28.85 18.53
C LYS A 762 21.90 -29.54 17.49
N GLU A 763 22.48 -30.51 16.78
CA GLU A 763 21.75 -31.35 15.83
C GLU A 763 20.52 -32.01 16.47
N GLY A 764 19.36 -31.90 15.81
CA GLY A 764 18.10 -32.48 16.25
C GLY A 764 17.41 -31.76 17.42
N GLU A 765 18.01 -30.70 17.99
CA GLU A 765 17.39 -29.94 19.08
C GLU A 765 16.33 -28.95 18.57
N ILE A 766 15.32 -28.72 19.39
CA ILE A 766 14.32 -27.66 19.19
C ILE A 766 14.58 -26.51 20.16
N GLY A 767 14.69 -25.29 19.60
CA GLY A 767 14.81 -24.05 20.34
C GLY A 767 13.59 -23.16 20.16
N ILE A 768 13.12 -22.52 21.24
CA ILE A 768 12.11 -21.46 21.19
C ILE A 768 12.67 -20.17 21.79
N SER A 769 12.49 -19.04 21.12
CA SER A 769 13.15 -17.80 21.53
C SER A 769 12.28 -16.57 21.36
N ALA A 770 12.51 -15.55 22.19
CA ALA A 770 11.91 -14.23 22.05
C ALA A 770 12.70 -13.33 21.05
N THR A 771 13.69 -13.90 20.35
CA THR A 771 14.54 -13.19 19.38
C THR A 771 13.85 -12.99 18.03
N ASN A 772 14.52 -12.39 17.05
CA ASN A 772 13.93 -12.02 15.77
C ASN A 772 14.18 -12.99 14.60
N ARG A 773 15.22 -13.84 14.64
CA ARG A 773 15.62 -14.67 13.48
C ARG A 773 15.71 -16.15 13.83
N ASN A 774 15.10 -16.99 13.00
CA ASN A 774 15.12 -18.44 13.15
C ASN A 774 15.63 -19.23 11.93
N PHE A 775 16.12 -18.59 10.85
CA PHE A 775 16.54 -19.34 9.65
C PHE A 775 17.54 -20.46 9.93
N LYS A 776 17.53 -21.50 9.08
CA LYS A 776 18.34 -22.72 9.24
C LYS A 776 19.80 -22.39 9.56
N GLY A 777 20.29 -22.86 10.72
CA GLY A 777 21.67 -22.63 11.20
C GLY A 777 21.92 -21.29 11.89
N ARG A 778 20.90 -20.46 12.11
CA ARG A 778 21.05 -19.14 12.77
C ARG A 778 21.55 -19.26 14.22
N MET A 779 20.99 -20.20 14.99
CA MET A 779 21.23 -20.32 16.43
C MET A 779 22.17 -21.50 16.79
N GLY A 780 22.87 -22.07 15.80
CA GLY A 780 23.72 -23.24 15.98
C GLY A 780 23.66 -24.19 14.78
N SER A 781 23.38 -25.46 15.03
CA SER A 781 23.32 -26.49 13.99
C SER A 781 22.31 -26.15 12.89
N LYS A 782 22.64 -26.49 11.64
CA LYS A 782 21.70 -26.42 10.52
C LYS A 782 20.56 -27.43 10.68
N ASP A 783 20.75 -28.49 11.43
CA ASP A 783 19.75 -29.56 11.62
C ASP A 783 18.90 -29.37 12.89
N ALA A 784 18.98 -28.18 13.51
CA ALA A 784 18.10 -27.77 14.59
C ALA A 784 16.81 -27.11 14.05
N LEU A 785 15.75 -27.13 14.85
CA LEU A 785 14.51 -26.39 14.60
C LEU A 785 14.40 -25.20 15.55
N ALA A 786 14.31 -24.00 15.00
CA ALA A 786 14.17 -22.77 15.77
C ALA A 786 12.78 -22.13 15.58
N PHE A 787 12.17 -21.76 16.70
CA PHE A 787 10.88 -21.08 16.79
C PHE A 787 11.03 -19.71 17.47
N LEU A 788 10.19 -18.76 17.07
CA LEU A 788 10.12 -17.42 17.65
C LEU A 788 8.75 -17.22 18.29
N ALA A 789 8.70 -16.71 19.52
CA ALA A 789 7.45 -16.47 20.23
C ALA A 789 7.57 -15.30 21.22
N SER A 790 6.47 -14.90 21.86
CA SER A 790 6.47 -13.93 22.96
C SER A 790 7.24 -14.44 24.19
N PRO A 791 7.76 -13.54 25.05
CA PRO A 791 8.40 -13.92 26.32
C PRO A 791 7.59 -14.90 27.17
N GLU A 792 6.28 -14.72 27.21
CA GLU A 792 5.33 -15.53 27.95
C GLU A 792 5.26 -16.97 27.39
N ILE A 793 5.13 -17.12 26.07
CA ILE A 793 5.15 -18.45 25.41
C ILE A 793 6.51 -19.14 25.61
N VAL A 794 7.62 -18.39 25.48
CA VAL A 794 8.96 -18.95 25.70
C VAL A 794 9.10 -19.47 27.14
N ALA A 795 8.65 -18.69 28.13
CA ALA A 795 8.68 -19.07 29.53
C ALA A 795 7.78 -20.28 29.83
N ALA A 796 6.54 -20.28 29.30
CA ALA A 796 5.61 -21.40 29.44
C ALA A 796 6.20 -22.69 28.85
N SER A 797 6.80 -22.56 27.66
CA SER A 797 7.41 -23.68 26.97
C SER A 797 8.62 -24.24 27.71
N ALA A 798 9.40 -23.37 28.38
CA ALA A 798 10.52 -23.78 29.22
C ALA A 798 10.07 -24.54 30.48
N VAL A 799 8.97 -24.10 31.10
CA VAL A 799 8.39 -24.74 32.30
C VAL A 799 7.79 -26.11 31.95
N LEU A 800 7.10 -26.22 30.80
CA LEU A 800 6.39 -27.43 30.40
C LEU A 800 7.24 -28.41 29.58
N GLY A 801 8.39 -27.98 29.06
CA GLY A 801 9.29 -28.80 28.26
C GLY A 801 8.83 -29.06 26.83
N LYS A 802 7.77 -28.37 26.40
CA LYS A 802 7.19 -28.42 25.04
C LYS A 802 6.69 -27.03 24.66
N ILE A 803 6.51 -26.76 23.38
CA ILE A 803 5.85 -25.52 22.95
C ILE A 803 4.45 -25.46 23.55
N ALA A 804 4.15 -24.41 24.32
CA ALA A 804 2.92 -24.30 25.09
C ALA A 804 2.49 -22.86 25.35
N ALA A 805 1.19 -22.66 25.57
CA ALA A 805 0.61 -21.38 25.96
C ALA A 805 0.79 -21.10 27.46
N PRO A 806 0.81 -19.82 27.91
CA PRO A 806 0.98 -19.45 29.31
C PRO A 806 -0.04 -20.07 30.27
N GLU A 807 -1.32 -20.14 29.87
CA GLU A 807 -2.40 -20.67 30.69
C GLU A 807 -2.24 -22.17 31.03
N GLU A 808 -1.56 -22.93 30.16
CA GLU A 808 -1.31 -24.37 30.34
C GLU A 808 -0.40 -24.66 31.54
N VAL A 809 0.46 -23.71 31.94
CA VAL A 809 1.30 -23.82 33.14
C VAL A 809 0.44 -23.99 34.40
N SER A 810 -0.77 -23.41 34.40
CA SER A 810 -1.74 -23.52 35.50
C SER A 810 -2.74 -24.68 35.32
N GLY A 811 -2.56 -25.51 34.30
CA GLY A 811 -3.47 -26.62 33.96
C GLY A 811 -4.74 -26.19 33.23
N GLN A 812 -4.83 -24.93 32.78
CA GLN A 812 -5.93 -24.46 31.95
C GLN A 812 -5.68 -24.80 30.47
N PRO A 813 -6.72 -25.13 29.69
CA PRO A 813 -6.55 -25.39 28.26
C PRO A 813 -6.18 -24.10 27.52
N CYS A 814 -5.36 -24.24 26.47
CA CYS A 814 -5.04 -23.14 25.55
C CYS A 814 -6.31 -22.62 24.88
N LYS A 815 -6.46 -21.29 24.79
CA LYS A 815 -7.61 -20.66 24.12
C LYS A 815 -7.53 -20.88 22.61
N GLU A 816 -8.64 -21.31 22.01
CA GLU A 816 -8.74 -21.46 20.55
C GLU A 816 -8.60 -20.12 19.83
N ALA A 817 -7.84 -20.11 18.74
CA ALA A 817 -7.64 -18.91 17.94
C ALA A 817 -8.82 -18.67 17.00
N THR A 818 -9.22 -17.41 16.86
CA THR A 818 -10.16 -16.97 15.81
C THR A 818 -9.45 -16.73 14.48
N GLU A 819 -10.20 -16.70 13.39
CA GLU A 819 -9.66 -16.26 12.10
C GLU A 819 -9.28 -14.78 12.15
N VAL A 820 -8.02 -14.47 11.81
CA VAL A 820 -7.50 -13.10 11.82
C VAL A 820 -7.99 -12.34 10.60
N LYS A 821 -8.67 -11.20 10.81
CA LYS A 821 -9.15 -10.35 9.72
C LYS A 821 -8.04 -9.45 9.19
N LYS A 822 -7.84 -9.46 7.87
CA LYS A 822 -6.81 -8.67 7.18
C LYS A 822 -7.27 -8.21 5.80
N VAL A 823 -6.69 -7.09 5.32
CA VAL A 823 -6.94 -6.54 3.97
C VAL A 823 -5.63 -6.01 3.38
N VAL A 824 -5.43 -6.18 2.07
CA VAL A 824 -4.35 -5.53 1.30
C VAL A 824 -4.98 -4.68 0.20
N THR A 825 -4.55 -3.44 0.09
CA THR A 825 -4.96 -2.51 -0.96
C THR A 825 -3.71 -1.95 -1.65
N ILE A 826 -3.58 -2.15 -2.96
CA ILE A 826 -2.54 -1.51 -3.76
C ILE A 826 -3.11 -0.15 -4.21
N ASN A 827 -2.38 0.92 -3.94
CA ASN A 827 -2.84 2.26 -4.29
C ASN A 827 -2.27 2.65 -5.65
N GLU A 828 -3.13 3.09 -6.57
CA GLU A 828 -2.66 3.69 -7.82
C GLU A 828 -2.07 5.07 -7.51
N LYS A 829 -0.83 5.30 -7.96
CA LYS A 829 -0.24 6.64 -7.91
C LYS A 829 -1.13 7.55 -8.76
N PRO A 830 -1.61 8.71 -8.23
CA PRO A 830 -2.35 9.66 -9.05
C PRO A 830 -1.54 9.92 -10.31
N ALA A 831 -2.16 9.80 -11.49
CA ALA A 831 -1.53 10.19 -12.74
C ALA A 831 -1.17 11.67 -12.62
N GLY A 832 0.09 11.96 -12.26
CA GLY A 832 0.65 13.26 -12.52
C GLY A 832 0.59 13.43 -14.02
N GLU A 833 -0.02 14.53 -14.48
CA GLU A 833 0.30 15.05 -15.80
C GLU A 833 1.81 14.91 -15.95
N SER A 834 2.22 14.18 -16.99
CA SER A 834 3.62 14.05 -17.41
C SER A 834 4.35 15.33 -17.05
N ASP A 835 5.38 15.27 -16.21
CA ASP A 835 6.11 16.46 -15.78
C ASP A 835 6.45 17.30 -17.02
N GLU A 836 5.63 18.30 -17.32
CA GLU A 836 5.91 19.27 -18.35
C GLU A 836 6.99 20.15 -17.75
N VAL A 837 8.22 19.76 -18.08
CA VAL A 837 9.46 20.46 -17.83
C VAL A 837 9.72 20.68 -16.33
N SER A 838 10.07 19.61 -15.61
CA SER A 838 11.12 19.77 -14.61
C SER A 838 12.34 20.30 -15.37
N SER A 839 12.98 21.35 -14.85
CA SER A 839 14.29 21.78 -15.36
C SER A 839 15.18 20.54 -15.38
N GLY A 840 15.48 20.03 -16.58
CA GLY A 840 16.10 18.71 -16.75
C GLY A 840 17.24 18.50 -15.76
N ALA A 841 17.30 17.31 -15.17
CA ALA A 841 18.36 16.97 -14.22
C ALA A 841 19.71 17.36 -14.85
N LYS A 842 20.45 18.25 -14.19
CA LYS A 842 21.74 18.72 -14.70
C LYS A 842 22.67 17.52 -14.78
N THR A 843 23.04 17.11 -15.99
CA THR A 843 24.12 16.13 -16.18
C THR A 843 25.44 16.79 -15.81
N LEU A 844 26.17 16.19 -14.87
CA LEU A 844 27.47 16.67 -14.45
C LEU A 844 28.52 16.37 -15.53
N GLU A 845 29.51 17.26 -15.64
CA GLU A 845 30.67 17.04 -16.51
C GLU A 845 31.36 15.73 -16.11
N GLY A 846 31.50 14.81 -17.08
CA GLY A 846 32.06 13.47 -16.87
C GLY A 846 31.04 12.34 -16.67
N PHE A 847 29.75 12.65 -16.47
CA PHE A 847 28.68 11.64 -16.48
C PHE A 847 28.11 11.46 -17.90
N PRO A 848 27.81 10.22 -18.36
CA PRO A 848 27.25 10.02 -19.70
C PRO A 848 25.85 10.62 -19.85
N GLU A 849 25.58 11.30 -20.97
CA GLU A 849 24.24 11.83 -21.28
C GLU A 849 23.23 10.73 -21.60
N PHE A 850 23.70 9.59 -22.12
CA PHE A 850 22.88 8.41 -22.37
C PHE A 850 23.67 7.13 -22.16
N ILE A 851 22.96 6.05 -21.83
CA ILE A 851 23.49 4.70 -21.74
C ILE A 851 22.68 3.83 -22.69
N GLU A 852 23.35 3.16 -23.63
CA GLU A 852 22.72 2.36 -24.67
C GLU A 852 23.46 1.03 -24.84
N GLY A 853 22.69 -0.05 -25.08
CA GLY A 853 23.23 -1.39 -25.26
C GLY A 853 22.18 -2.38 -25.72
N GLU A 854 22.64 -3.55 -26.17
CA GLU A 854 21.76 -4.68 -26.50
C GLU A 854 21.29 -5.36 -25.21
N ILE A 855 20.01 -5.75 -25.17
CA ILE A 855 19.42 -6.48 -24.05
C ILE A 855 19.88 -7.93 -24.08
N VAL A 856 20.58 -8.33 -23.03
CA VAL A 856 20.82 -9.72 -22.64
C VAL A 856 19.81 -10.08 -21.57
N PHE A 857 18.81 -10.88 -21.93
CA PHE A 857 17.72 -11.26 -21.03
C PHE A 857 18.09 -12.53 -20.25
N CYS A 858 18.16 -12.38 -18.94
CA CYS A 858 18.34 -13.44 -17.95
C CYS A 858 16.99 -13.69 -17.25
N ASP A 859 16.14 -14.53 -17.84
CA ASP A 859 14.75 -14.72 -17.40
C ASP A 859 14.64 -15.56 -16.13
N ALA A 860 14.94 -14.95 -15.00
CA ALA A 860 14.74 -15.54 -13.69
C ALA A 860 14.37 -14.47 -12.67
N ASP A 861 13.42 -14.82 -11.81
CA ASP A 861 13.14 -14.08 -10.60
C ASP A 861 14.06 -14.59 -9.49
N ASN A 862 14.36 -13.74 -8.50
CA ASN A 862 15.17 -14.08 -7.33
C ASN A 862 16.59 -14.57 -7.64
N VAL A 863 17.20 -14.08 -8.74
CA VAL A 863 18.62 -14.30 -9.01
C VAL A 863 19.42 -13.74 -7.82
N ASN A 864 19.97 -14.63 -7.01
CA ASN A 864 20.64 -14.23 -5.78
C ASN A 864 22.11 -13.84 -6.05
N THR A 865 22.76 -13.19 -5.08
CA THR A 865 24.17 -12.78 -5.22
C THR A 865 25.14 -13.93 -5.46
N ASP A 866 24.78 -15.16 -5.10
CA ASP A 866 25.60 -16.35 -5.39
C ASP A 866 25.49 -16.79 -6.85
N GLY A 867 24.30 -16.62 -7.44
CA GLY A 867 24.08 -16.74 -8.88
C GLY A 867 24.91 -15.74 -9.67
N ILE A 868 25.07 -14.51 -9.16
CA ILE A 868 25.85 -13.43 -9.79
C ILE A 868 27.37 -13.60 -9.57
N TYR A 869 27.79 -13.87 -8.33
CA TYR A 869 29.19 -14.06 -7.98
C TYR A 869 29.33 -15.21 -6.96
N PRO A 870 29.91 -16.36 -7.37
CA PRO A 870 29.96 -17.56 -6.53
C PRO A 870 30.63 -17.34 -5.18
N GLY A 871 30.00 -17.85 -4.11
CA GLY A 871 30.48 -17.68 -2.73
C GLY A 871 31.90 -18.21 -2.49
N LYS A 872 32.35 -19.20 -3.27
CA LYS A 872 33.70 -19.79 -3.19
C LYS A 872 34.83 -18.77 -3.44
N TYR A 873 34.55 -17.66 -4.12
CA TYR A 873 35.53 -16.60 -4.39
C TYR A 873 35.45 -15.41 -3.42
N THR A 874 34.43 -15.35 -2.55
CA THR A 874 34.11 -14.14 -1.77
C THR A 874 35.17 -13.75 -0.74
N TYR A 875 35.93 -14.72 -0.21
CA TYR A 875 36.96 -14.50 0.81
C TYR A 875 38.38 -14.60 0.27
N GLN A 876 38.55 -14.42 -1.04
CA GLN A 876 39.85 -14.36 -1.71
C GLN A 876 40.13 -12.88 -1.99
N ASP A 877 41.08 -12.29 -1.27
CA ASP A 877 41.35 -10.84 -1.31
C ASP A 877 42.10 -10.40 -2.59
N ASP A 878 42.56 -11.34 -3.41
CA ASP A 878 43.44 -11.14 -4.58
C ASP A 878 42.81 -11.59 -5.92
N VAL A 879 41.49 -11.75 -5.99
CA VAL A 879 40.80 -12.10 -7.25
C VAL A 879 40.98 -10.97 -8.26
N SER A 880 41.66 -11.26 -9.38
CA SER A 880 41.91 -10.27 -10.43
C SER A 880 40.60 -9.84 -11.12
N ARG A 881 40.61 -8.67 -11.77
CA ARG A 881 39.47 -8.19 -12.56
C ARG A 881 39.09 -9.19 -13.65
N GLU A 882 40.07 -9.78 -14.32
CA GLU A 882 39.88 -10.79 -15.36
C GLU A 882 39.18 -12.02 -14.78
N LYS A 883 39.60 -12.46 -13.59
CA LYS A 883 38.96 -13.60 -12.93
C LYS A 883 37.54 -13.29 -12.49
N MET A 884 37.28 -12.09 -11.95
CA MET A 884 35.91 -11.65 -11.63
C MET A 884 35.01 -11.63 -12.88
N ALA A 885 35.53 -11.17 -14.01
CA ALA A 885 34.82 -11.15 -15.29
C ALA A 885 34.52 -12.55 -15.83
N GLU A 886 35.45 -13.49 -15.63
CA GLU A 886 35.32 -14.90 -16.02
C GLU A 886 34.19 -15.59 -15.24
N VAL A 887 34.14 -15.40 -13.91
CA VAL A 887 33.21 -16.11 -13.01
C VAL A 887 31.85 -15.41 -12.85
N CYS A 888 31.68 -14.24 -13.46
CA CYS A 888 30.43 -13.48 -13.39
C CYS A 888 29.27 -14.28 -13.97
N MET A 889 28.20 -14.43 -13.17
CA MET A 889 26.99 -15.21 -13.44
C MET A 889 27.20 -16.72 -13.70
N GLU A 890 28.37 -17.31 -13.39
CA GLU A 890 28.66 -18.72 -13.74
C GLU A 890 27.73 -19.74 -13.03
N ASN A 891 27.26 -19.39 -11.83
CA ASN A 891 26.34 -20.23 -11.06
C ASN A 891 24.89 -20.13 -11.58
N TYR A 892 24.59 -19.07 -12.33
CA TYR A 892 23.30 -18.91 -13.02
C TYR A 892 23.32 -19.58 -14.38
N ASP A 893 24.28 -19.22 -15.24
CA ASP A 893 24.48 -19.81 -16.56
C ASP A 893 25.98 -19.89 -16.85
N ALA A 894 26.51 -21.11 -16.95
CA ALA A 894 27.93 -21.36 -17.23
C ALA A 894 28.38 -20.81 -18.59
N GLU A 895 27.45 -20.58 -19.52
CA GLU A 895 27.72 -20.01 -20.84
C GLU A 895 27.50 -18.49 -20.89
N PHE A 896 27.09 -17.84 -19.78
CA PHE A 896 26.88 -16.40 -19.69
C PHE A 896 28.08 -15.61 -20.22
N GLY A 897 29.29 -16.04 -19.85
CA GLY A 897 30.52 -15.40 -20.27
C GLY A 897 30.78 -15.43 -21.79
N LYS A 898 30.24 -16.42 -22.52
CA LYS A 898 30.35 -16.52 -23.98
C LYS A 898 29.21 -15.80 -24.70
N LYS A 899 28.07 -15.63 -24.03
CA LYS A 899 26.85 -15.00 -24.56
C LYS A 899 26.82 -13.48 -24.39
N THR A 900 27.72 -12.90 -23.60
CA THR A 900 27.79 -11.46 -23.31
C THR A 900 29.06 -10.80 -23.85
N LYS A 901 28.95 -9.52 -24.21
CA LYS A 901 30.04 -8.66 -24.70
C LYS A 901 30.02 -7.31 -24.00
N THR A 902 31.12 -6.56 -24.12
CA THR A 902 31.24 -5.19 -23.61
C THR A 902 30.10 -4.30 -24.09
N GLY A 903 29.50 -3.53 -23.16
CA GLY A 903 28.41 -2.59 -23.47
C GLY A 903 27.01 -3.22 -23.54
N ASP A 904 26.86 -4.52 -23.32
CA ASP A 904 25.53 -5.13 -23.14
C ASP A 904 24.82 -4.59 -21.90
N ILE A 905 23.49 -4.72 -21.88
CA ILE A 905 22.63 -4.41 -20.74
C ILE A 905 22.01 -5.72 -20.26
N ILE A 906 22.27 -6.09 -19.00
CA ILE A 906 21.60 -7.24 -18.39
C ILE A 906 20.17 -6.82 -18.09
N VAL A 907 19.18 -7.60 -18.54
CA VAL A 907 17.79 -7.48 -18.14
C VAL A 907 17.37 -8.76 -17.41
N SER A 908 16.79 -8.67 -16.21
CA SER A 908 16.38 -9.86 -15.45
C SER A 908 15.02 -9.68 -14.79
N GLY A 909 14.50 -10.74 -14.17
CA GLY A 909 13.18 -10.76 -13.54
C GLY A 909 13.09 -9.90 -12.26
N PHE A 910 12.22 -10.30 -11.36
CA PHE A 910 11.97 -9.59 -10.10
C PHE A 910 12.97 -10.00 -9.01
N ASN A 911 13.26 -9.08 -8.08
CA ASN A 911 14.11 -9.29 -6.91
C ASN A 911 15.56 -9.72 -7.26
N PHE A 912 16.15 -9.09 -8.28
CA PHE A 912 17.52 -9.35 -8.72
C PHE A 912 18.54 -8.97 -7.64
N GLY A 913 19.55 -9.81 -7.44
CA GLY A 913 20.59 -9.62 -6.44
C GLY A 913 20.15 -9.94 -5.00
N THR A 914 19.15 -10.79 -4.80
CA THR A 914 18.70 -11.18 -3.46
C THR A 914 19.75 -11.96 -2.66
N GLY A 915 19.60 -12.02 -1.33
CA GLY A 915 20.47 -12.81 -0.46
C GLY A 915 21.63 -12.02 0.18
N SER A 916 22.86 -12.47 -0.02
CA SER A 916 24.02 -12.04 0.75
C SER A 916 24.47 -10.62 0.37
N SER A 917 25.03 -9.86 1.31
CA SER A 917 25.48 -8.48 1.07
C SER A 917 26.82 -8.33 0.32
N ARG A 918 27.15 -9.26 -0.58
CA ARG A 918 28.44 -9.30 -1.28
C ARG A 918 28.53 -8.15 -2.28
N GLU A 919 29.46 -7.21 -2.05
CA GLU A 919 29.74 -6.10 -2.97
C GLU A 919 30.30 -6.63 -4.31
N GLN A 920 30.95 -7.80 -4.28
CA GLN A 920 31.56 -8.44 -5.45
C GLN A 920 30.56 -8.80 -6.55
N ALA A 921 29.29 -8.98 -6.22
CA ALA A 921 28.24 -9.22 -7.22
C ALA A 921 28.12 -8.03 -8.20
N ALA A 922 28.25 -6.79 -7.70
CA ALA A 922 28.25 -5.60 -8.56
C ALA A 922 29.59 -5.44 -9.31
N THR A 923 30.73 -5.66 -8.64
CA THR A 923 32.05 -5.50 -9.28
C THR A 923 32.32 -6.56 -10.34
N ALA A 924 31.77 -7.77 -10.22
CA ALA A 924 31.89 -8.82 -11.24
C ALA A 924 31.18 -8.44 -12.55
N ILE A 925 30.01 -7.82 -12.46
CA ILE A 925 29.27 -7.29 -13.63
C ILE A 925 30.08 -6.16 -14.29
N LEU A 926 30.62 -5.23 -13.48
CA LEU A 926 31.50 -4.16 -13.97
C LEU A 926 32.80 -4.69 -14.58
N ALA A 927 33.35 -5.78 -14.05
CA ALA A 927 34.55 -6.42 -14.59
C ALA A 927 34.32 -6.98 -16.00
N ARG A 928 33.06 -7.29 -16.36
CA ARG A 928 32.65 -7.64 -17.73
C ARG A 928 32.34 -6.44 -18.63
N ASP A 929 32.62 -5.22 -18.17
CA ASP A 929 32.32 -3.97 -18.89
C ASP A 929 30.83 -3.80 -19.22
N ILE A 930 29.96 -4.28 -18.33
CA ILE A 930 28.51 -4.05 -18.33
C ILE A 930 28.23 -2.93 -17.33
N LYS A 931 27.66 -1.82 -17.81
CA LYS A 931 27.49 -0.59 -17.02
C LYS A 931 26.09 -0.43 -16.43
N LEU A 932 25.13 -1.20 -16.91
CA LEU A 932 23.72 -1.09 -16.54
C LEU A 932 23.07 -2.47 -16.42
N VAL A 933 22.35 -2.66 -15.32
CA VAL A 933 21.42 -3.77 -15.11
C VAL A 933 20.01 -3.20 -15.03
N ALA A 934 19.07 -3.75 -15.79
CA ALA A 934 17.66 -3.51 -15.61
C ALA A 934 16.97 -4.76 -15.06
N ALA A 935 15.97 -4.59 -14.21
CA ALA A 935 15.23 -5.71 -13.62
C ALA A 935 13.77 -5.33 -13.37
N GLY A 936 12.91 -6.33 -13.12
CA GLY A 936 11.56 -6.06 -12.65
C GLY A 936 11.57 -5.37 -11.27
N SER A 937 12.51 -5.77 -10.42
CA SER A 937 12.88 -5.09 -9.17
C SER A 937 14.25 -5.58 -8.68
N PHE A 938 14.91 -4.81 -7.81
CA PHE A 938 16.16 -5.22 -7.17
C PHE A 938 15.98 -5.53 -5.69
N SER A 939 16.85 -6.41 -5.14
CA SER A 939 17.05 -6.42 -3.70
C SER A 939 17.72 -5.11 -3.27
N ASN A 940 17.24 -4.49 -2.19
CA ASN A 940 17.78 -3.20 -1.73
C ASN A 940 19.29 -3.25 -1.43
N ILE A 941 19.78 -4.38 -0.90
CA ILE A 941 21.21 -4.55 -0.60
C ILE A 941 22.03 -4.56 -1.89
N PHE A 942 21.58 -5.27 -2.93
CA PHE A 942 22.27 -5.28 -4.21
C PHE A 942 22.20 -3.91 -4.90
N GLY A 943 21.05 -3.22 -4.87
CA GLY A 943 20.93 -1.86 -5.40
C GLY A 943 21.92 -0.89 -4.72
N ARG A 944 22.04 -0.96 -3.39
CA ARG A 944 23.03 -0.17 -2.63
C ARG A 944 24.46 -0.50 -2.98
N ASN A 945 24.80 -1.79 -3.05
CA ASN A 945 26.13 -2.24 -3.46
C ASN A 945 26.46 -1.82 -4.90
N SER A 946 25.47 -1.81 -5.79
CA SER A 946 25.63 -1.39 -7.17
C SER A 946 26.08 0.07 -7.24
N ILE A 947 25.32 0.97 -6.62
CA ILE A 947 25.68 2.40 -6.56
C ILE A 947 27.03 2.62 -5.87
N ASN A 948 27.26 1.95 -4.74
CA ASN A 948 28.52 2.08 -4.01
C ASN A 948 29.76 1.69 -4.84
N ASN A 949 29.59 0.86 -5.87
CA ASN A 949 30.63 0.43 -6.80
C ASN A 949 30.51 1.03 -8.21
N ALA A 950 29.62 2.00 -8.41
CA ALA A 950 29.34 2.64 -9.70
C ALA A 950 28.69 1.76 -10.80
N LEU A 951 27.97 0.70 -10.40
CA LEU A 951 27.04 -0.03 -11.27
C LEU A 951 25.66 0.62 -11.24
N LEU A 952 25.14 0.99 -12.41
CA LEU A 952 23.81 1.58 -12.53
C LEU A 952 22.72 0.51 -12.62
N THR A 953 21.56 0.82 -12.05
CA THR A 953 20.40 -0.07 -12.01
C THR A 953 19.12 0.66 -12.43
N LEU A 954 18.20 -0.02 -13.12
CA LEU A 954 16.90 0.50 -13.52
C LEU A 954 15.78 -0.51 -13.30
N GLU A 955 14.72 -0.12 -12.59
CA GLU A 955 13.52 -0.96 -12.43
C GLU A 955 12.56 -0.74 -13.60
N LEU A 956 12.30 -1.78 -14.39
CA LEU A 956 11.49 -1.76 -15.60
C LEU A 956 10.54 -2.98 -15.63
N PRO A 957 9.55 -3.08 -14.72
CA PRO A 957 8.66 -4.24 -14.64
C PRO A 957 7.87 -4.51 -15.93
N GLU A 958 7.44 -3.45 -16.63
CA GLU A 958 6.74 -3.58 -17.92
C GLU A 958 7.63 -4.23 -19.01
N LEU A 959 8.93 -3.94 -19.00
CA LEU A 959 9.89 -4.56 -19.93
C LEU A 959 9.97 -6.07 -19.71
N ILE A 960 9.90 -6.51 -18.46
CA ILE A 960 9.97 -7.94 -18.14
C ILE A 960 8.74 -8.66 -18.69
N SER A 961 7.54 -8.09 -18.51
CA SER A 961 6.31 -8.64 -19.08
C SER A 961 6.38 -8.76 -20.60
N LYS A 962 6.84 -7.72 -21.31
CA LYS A 962 6.95 -7.74 -22.77
C LYS A 962 8.01 -8.71 -23.29
N LEU A 963 9.15 -8.84 -22.61
CA LEU A 963 10.19 -9.81 -22.99
C LEU A 963 9.68 -11.24 -22.80
N ARG A 964 9.01 -11.53 -21.68
CA ARG A 964 8.38 -12.85 -21.44
C ARG A 964 7.33 -13.18 -22.49
N GLU A 965 6.46 -12.23 -22.83
CA GLU A 965 5.47 -12.38 -23.89
C GLU A 965 6.11 -12.64 -25.27
N ARG A 966 7.17 -11.88 -25.62
CA ARG A 966 7.87 -12.01 -26.90
C ARG A 966 8.54 -13.37 -27.08
N PHE A 967 9.08 -13.94 -26.00
CA PHE A 967 9.86 -15.19 -26.04
C PHE A 967 9.09 -16.42 -25.54
N GLN A 968 7.81 -16.29 -25.17
CA GLN A 968 6.99 -17.38 -24.60
C GLN A 968 6.90 -18.63 -25.49
N SER A 969 7.02 -18.47 -26.81
CA SER A 969 6.92 -19.55 -27.81
C SER A 969 8.27 -20.08 -28.28
N GLU A 970 9.38 -19.52 -27.79
CA GLU A 970 10.74 -19.98 -28.10
C GLU A 970 11.25 -20.93 -27.00
N PRO A 971 12.24 -21.81 -27.27
CA PRO A 971 12.82 -22.67 -26.25
C PRO A 971 13.35 -21.85 -25.06
N GLU A 972 13.19 -22.38 -23.85
CA GLU A 972 13.75 -21.76 -22.64
C GLU A 972 15.28 -21.70 -22.71
N GLU A 973 15.82 -20.51 -22.44
CA GLU A 973 17.25 -20.26 -22.34
C GLU A 973 17.51 -19.42 -21.09
N LEU A 974 18.49 -19.81 -20.26
CA LEU A 974 18.86 -19.07 -19.05
C LEU A 974 19.35 -17.66 -19.39
N THR A 975 20.23 -17.53 -20.38
CA THR A 975 20.71 -16.24 -20.90
C THR A 975 20.42 -16.16 -22.39
N ARG A 976 19.66 -15.15 -22.82
CA ARG A 976 19.27 -14.92 -24.21
C ARG A 976 19.74 -13.55 -24.71
N ARG A 977 20.35 -13.52 -25.90
CA ARG A 977 20.54 -12.26 -26.64
C ARG A 977 19.28 -11.94 -27.43
N THR A 978 18.64 -10.83 -27.11
CA THR A 978 17.30 -10.52 -27.66
C THR A 978 17.35 -9.78 -29.00
N LYS A 979 18.51 -9.19 -29.35
CA LYS A 979 18.67 -8.19 -30.41
C LYS A 979 17.89 -6.87 -30.17
N TRP A 980 17.15 -6.77 -29.07
CA TRP A 980 16.51 -5.52 -28.67
C TRP A 980 17.55 -4.58 -28.08
N THR A 981 17.35 -3.28 -28.24
CA THR A 981 18.25 -2.28 -27.66
C THR A 981 17.51 -1.45 -26.62
N LEU A 982 18.18 -1.21 -25.48
CA LEU A 982 17.72 -0.30 -24.45
C LEU A 982 18.59 0.95 -24.49
N ARG A 983 17.94 2.12 -24.49
CA ARG A 983 18.60 3.42 -24.33
C ARG A 983 17.97 4.18 -23.17
N TRP A 984 18.78 4.56 -22.20
CA TRP A 984 18.39 5.47 -21.12
C TRP A 984 19.00 6.86 -21.37
N ASP A 985 18.15 7.84 -21.58
CA ASP A 985 18.51 9.26 -21.67
C ASP A 985 18.46 9.87 -20.26
N VAL A 986 19.63 10.25 -19.75
CA VAL A 986 19.81 10.68 -18.36
C VAL A 986 19.20 12.07 -18.09
N PRO A 987 19.45 13.11 -18.93
CA PRO A 987 18.87 14.44 -18.72
C PRO A 987 17.34 14.44 -18.66
N THR A 988 16.69 13.64 -19.53
CA THR A 988 15.22 13.55 -19.59
C THR A 988 14.65 12.48 -18.68
N SER A 989 15.50 11.58 -18.16
CA SER A 989 15.10 10.39 -17.40
C SER A 989 14.14 9.49 -18.16
N ILE A 990 14.31 9.36 -19.48
CA ILE A 990 13.48 8.53 -20.35
C ILE A 990 14.26 7.30 -20.79
N VAL A 991 13.66 6.13 -20.62
CA VAL A 991 14.13 4.86 -21.17
C VAL A 991 13.31 4.52 -22.41
N THR A 992 13.99 4.28 -23.52
CA THR A 992 13.39 3.80 -24.77
C THR A 992 13.94 2.40 -25.07
N VAL A 993 13.05 1.45 -25.36
CA VAL A 993 13.43 0.10 -25.79
C VAL A 993 12.95 -0.12 -27.22
N LYS A 994 13.82 -0.62 -28.08
CA LYS A 994 13.52 -0.95 -29.47
C LYS A 994 13.69 -2.43 -29.75
N ASP A 995 12.81 -2.99 -30.58
CA ASP A 995 12.87 -4.38 -31.04
C ASP A 995 13.98 -4.59 -32.08
N GLU A 996 14.12 -5.83 -32.57
CA GLU A 996 15.10 -6.20 -33.60
C GLU A 996 14.91 -5.49 -34.95
N ASN A 997 13.75 -4.88 -35.18
CA ASN A 997 13.40 -4.14 -36.39
C ASN A 997 13.54 -2.61 -36.20
N GLY A 998 13.88 -2.16 -34.99
CA GLY A 998 13.99 -0.75 -34.63
C GLY A 998 12.68 -0.08 -34.21
N ASN A 999 11.58 -0.83 -34.05
CA ASN A 999 10.31 -0.30 -33.56
C ASN A 999 10.40 -0.04 -32.05
N VAL A 1000 9.87 1.08 -31.59
CA VAL A 1000 9.81 1.39 -30.15
C VAL A 1000 8.74 0.51 -29.50
N VAL A 1001 9.15 -0.29 -28.53
CA VAL A 1001 8.28 -1.23 -27.80
C VAL A 1001 7.84 -0.63 -26.45
N ILE A 1002 8.73 0.13 -25.82
CA ILE A 1002 8.53 0.74 -24.50
C ILE A 1002 9.15 2.14 -24.48
N THR A 1003 8.45 3.09 -23.86
CA THR A 1003 9.00 4.41 -23.50
C THR A 1003 8.56 4.74 -22.08
N ASN A 1004 9.48 4.62 -21.12
CA ASN A 1004 9.17 4.78 -19.69
C ASN A 1004 9.99 5.92 -19.10
N LYS A 1005 9.32 6.83 -18.40
CA LYS A 1005 10.01 7.78 -17.53
C LYS A 1005 10.46 7.05 -16.26
N VAL A 1006 11.73 7.15 -15.92
CA VAL A 1006 12.33 6.61 -14.70
C VAL A 1006 12.68 7.73 -13.71
N GLY A 1007 13.05 7.38 -12.49
CA GLY A 1007 13.45 8.37 -11.48
C GLY A 1007 14.65 9.21 -11.93
N GLU A 1008 14.62 10.51 -11.62
CA GLU A 1008 15.73 11.41 -11.93
C GLU A 1008 17.00 11.01 -11.19
N LEU A 1009 18.11 10.95 -11.93
CA LEU A 1009 19.41 10.68 -11.34
C LEU A 1009 19.99 11.97 -10.75
N GLY A 1010 19.81 12.18 -9.44
CA GLY A 1010 20.30 13.37 -8.76
C GLY A 1010 21.81 13.58 -8.94
N THR A 1011 22.25 14.84 -8.99
CA THR A 1011 23.67 15.21 -9.18
C THR A 1011 24.59 14.55 -8.17
N ASN A 1012 24.14 14.40 -6.92
CA ASN A 1012 24.91 13.75 -5.86
C ASN A 1012 25.25 12.29 -6.20
N LEU A 1013 24.32 11.58 -6.84
CA LEU A 1013 24.55 10.22 -7.28
C LEU A 1013 25.47 10.21 -8.51
N GLN A 1014 25.28 11.13 -9.46
CA GLN A 1014 26.21 11.29 -10.58
C GLN A 1014 27.65 11.54 -10.13
N GLU A 1015 27.88 12.37 -9.09
CA GLU A 1015 29.21 12.55 -8.50
C GLU A 1015 29.79 11.25 -7.96
N ILE A 1016 28.98 10.45 -7.25
CA ILE A 1016 29.41 9.15 -6.73
C ILE A 1016 29.84 8.23 -7.88
N ILE A 1017 29.06 8.16 -8.96
CA ILE A 1017 29.37 7.31 -10.11
C ILE A 1017 30.61 7.82 -10.86
N ILE A 1018 30.75 9.14 -11.09
CA ILE A 1018 31.92 9.75 -11.76
C ILE A 1018 33.22 9.39 -11.03
N GLU A 1019 33.19 9.42 -9.70
CA GLU A 1019 34.36 9.13 -8.87
C GLU A 1019 34.62 7.62 -8.72
N GLY A 1020 33.86 6.76 -9.40
CA GLY A 1020 34.04 5.31 -9.37
C GLY A 1020 33.40 4.63 -8.15
N GLY A 1021 32.36 5.24 -7.58
CA GLY A 1021 31.59 4.71 -6.46
C GLY A 1021 31.79 5.52 -5.17
N LEU A 1022 31.16 5.05 -4.09
CA LEU A 1022 31.12 5.80 -2.82
C LEU A 1022 32.53 5.98 -2.22
N GLU A 1023 33.39 4.97 -2.31
CA GLU A 1023 34.77 5.08 -1.82
C GLU A 1023 35.58 6.12 -2.59
N GLY A 1024 35.44 6.16 -3.92
CA GLY A 1024 36.09 7.14 -4.77
C GLY A 1024 35.62 8.56 -4.46
N TRP A 1025 34.30 8.73 -4.30
CA TRP A 1025 33.72 10.00 -3.90
C TRP A 1025 34.24 10.48 -2.54
N VAL A 1026 34.32 9.61 -1.52
CA VAL A 1026 34.89 9.97 -0.22
C VAL A 1026 36.35 10.42 -0.36
N ARG A 1027 37.16 9.71 -1.13
CA ARG A 1027 38.56 10.10 -1.40
C ARG A 1027 38.64 11.47 -2.07
N ALA A 1028 37.74 11.77 -2.99
CA ALA A 1028 37.66 13.07 -3.65
C ALA A 1028 37.26 14.18 -2.65
N GLN A 1029 36.30 13.94 -1.76
CA GLN A 1029 35.92 14.90 -0.72
C GLN A 1029 37.06 15.18 0.26
N ILE A 1030 37.77 14.16 0.72
CA ILE A 1030 38.95 14.32 1.60
C ILE A 1030 40.02 15.18 0.90
N LYS A 1031 40.27 14.94 -0.40
CA LYS A 1031 41.21 15.75 -1.19
C LYS A 1031 40.77 17.21 -1.33
N LYS A 1032 39.46 17.47 -1.42
CA LYS A 1032 38.89 18.84 -1.47
C LYS A 1032 39.06 19.58 -0.15
N GLU A 1033 38.88 18.91 0.99
CA GLU A 1033 39.03 19.53 2.32
C GLU A 1033 40.49 19.81 2.73
N ASN A 1034 41.44 19.07 2.16
CA ASN A 1034 42.88 19.26 2.40
C ASN A 1034 43.53 20.31 1.49
N LYS A 1035 42.79 20.85 0.51
CA LYS A 1035 43.21 21.98 -0.34
C LYS A 1035 42.62 23.28 0.20
#